data_AF-A0A8J9VFB9-F1
#
_entry.id   AF-A0A8J9VFB9-F1
#
_cell.length_a   1.000
_cell.length_b   1.000
_cell.length_c   1.000
_cell.angle_alpha   90.00
_cell.angle_beta   90.00
_cell.angle_gamma   90.00
#
_symmetry.space_group_name_H-M   'P 1'
#
loop_
_entity.id
_entity.type
_entity.pdbx_description
1 polymer ?
#
loop_
_entity_poly.entity_id
_entity_poly.type
_entity_poly.pdbx_seq_one_letter_code
_entity_poly.pdbx_strand_id
1 'polypeptide(L)'
;MIRNMTSPHVLWVALILLLAGRVHGYRDLGGYRYRAVRTLKNYDQAQATCVSSYGGHLAYIKSSTQQSVLTDMAREDWHSDYWLGCTDRRFEGTWRWDDGTSLYSSSYSYINWAPGEPNNGDNQDCMTLWNEYGFANWDDQKCHLQNFFICQTDINECTRNNGGCSHNCVNTDGSYHCTCPTGYQLSGTKVCVEVNECSSNNGGCDHICNNTAGSYYCSCRPGYQLTGSSQCVDVNECETFGGQGPCDYHNGICHNTPGSYGCRCKVGFELKEDQHECSDVDECLDNSGKGPCDDICIDMIGSYRCSCNGGNDLGADGFSCVDTDVCRSDPCENGATCIDGNGDYTCQCPSGFKGDNCEFAPCSEDYGPPEHGSATCADVSTGGRFCTVACDAQHEFACEPADGYTCDPEGQWHEVGRSGCPARLSEDAPWPDCSEAYWFGFPRMKAESDFYYDGDCQSNEADIIQMFERLFNTLDEAATSGSGTSNIENINVACGQTNARSGIGFTVQFDVIAISTMPPDHITKADQARLMFLLRDVAIEIQNKISSGEFSMIIDGMDAQGASFTMTAPPVFEVDCQDGQMTVIESFSAYCLDCPRGTYKPSNSTTCVKCDYQEYQDEEGQSSCKFCPAGTNAVFRGAKDIADCTARCVGDEAPCADCDLVRGSFYCKCADGWAGTSDGLVCGRDDDMDGFSDIPIECGNENCIMDNCPGNHNPDQLDMDGDGKGDVCDEDTDGDGVLNDKDNCPLNPNPDQIDSDGDGVGSMCDNCVSTPNPDQANSDDTEAGDACERALEQVIAKLCEGLPDGDFRPHPYDCSMFVQCHQAGHDAVLNCPSGTRWSQDILTCASSDVVTCN
;
A
#
# COMPACT_ATOMS: atom_id res chain seq x y z
N MET A 1 -113.72 -41.13 -1.65
CA MET A 1 -114.09 -40.15 -2.71
C MET A 1 -113.21 -40.36 -3.95
N ILE A 2 -113.27 -41.55 -4.55
CA ILE A 2 -112.49 -41.92 -5.74
C ILE A 2 -113.51 -42.27 -6.81
N ARG A 3 -113.93 -41.28 -7.61
CA ARG A 3 -114.61 -41.55 -8.88
C ARG A 3 -114.55 -40.44 -9.93
N ASN A 4 -113.75 -39.38 -9.75
CA ASN A 4 -113.64 -38.32 -10.76
C ASN A 4 -112.26 -37.63 -10.78
N MET A 5 -111.18 -38.37 -11.03
CA MET A 5 -109.91 -37.77 -11.45
C MET A 5 -109.32 -38.62 -12.58
N THR A 6 -109.24 -38.05 -13.79
CA THR A 6 -108.92 -38.73 -15.05
C THR A 6 -107.52 -38.38 -15.60
N SER A 7 -106.62 -37.82 -14.79
CA SER A 7 -105.24 -37.53 -15.24
C SER A 7 -104.26 -38.61 -14.80
N PRO A 8 -103.59 -39.32 -15.74
CA PRO A 8 -102.56 -40.30 -15.43
C PRO A 8 -101.38 -39.71 -14.64
N HIS A 9 -101.11 -38.40 -14.79
CA HIS A 9 -99.98 -37.72 -14.17
C HIS A 9 -100.15 -37.48 -12.67
N VAL A 10 -101.38 -37.26 -12.18
CA VAL A 10 -101.61 -37.05 -10.74
C VAL A 10 -101.57 -38.38 -9.99
N LEU A 11 -102.06 -39.45 -10.63
CA LEU A 11 -101.87 -40.82 -10.15
C LEU A 11 -100.38 -41.22 -10.18
N TRP A 12 -99.62 -40.83 -11.21
CA TRP A 12 -98.18 -41.10 -11.29
C TRP A 12 -97.32 -40.29 -10.30
N VAL A 13 -97.63 -39.02 -10.04
CA VAL A 13 -96.86 -38.19 -9.08
C VAL A 13 -97.22 -38.54 -7.64
N ALA A 14 -98.49 -38.84 -7.33
CA ALA A 14 -98.88 -39.37 -6.02
C ALA A 14 -98.27 -40.77 -5.78
N LEU A 15 -98.23 -41.63 -6.81
CA LEU A 15 -97.55 -42.93 -6.74
C LEU A 15 -96.03 -42.78 -6.66
N ILE A 16 -95.40 -41.83 -7.36
CA ILE A 16 -93.96 -41.54 -7.27
C ILE A 16 -93.60 -40.90 -5.93
N LEU A 17 -94.41 -40.01 -5.35
CA LEU A 17 -94.11 -39.43 -4.02
C LEU A 17 -94.38 -40.44 -2.89
N LEU A 18 -95.39 -41.31 -3.03
CA LEU A 18 -95.63 -42.45 -2.13
C LEU A 18 -94.61 -43.59 -2.33
N LEU A 19 -93.98 -43.71 -3.50
CA LEU A 19 -92.90 -44.69 -3.77
C LEU A 19 -91.48 -44.11 -3.55
N ALA A 20 -91.23 -42.82 -3.75
CA ALA A 20 -89.91 -42.17 -3.59
C ALA A 20 -89.57 -41.96 -2.11
N GLY A 21 -90.58 -41.79 -1.24
CA GLY A 21 -90.39 -41.96 0.19
C GLY A 21 -89.99 -43.39 0.59
N ARG A 22 -90.27 -44.40 -0.23
CA ARG A 22 -89.93 -45.80 0.06
C ARG A 22 -88.53 -46.22 -0.38
N VAL A 23 -87.78 -45.37 -1.11
CA VAL A 23 -86.51 -45.77 -1.76
C VAL A 23 -85.24 -45.32 -1.01
N HIS A 24 -85.30 -44.37 -0.07
CA HIS A 24 -84.09 -43.81 0.56
C HIS A 24 -83.92 -44.06 2.07
N GLY A 25 -84.85 -44.74 2.75
CA GLY A 25 -84.68 -45.16 4.15
C GLY A 25 -84.59 -44.03 5.19
N TYR A 26 -84.83 -42.77 4.83
CA TYR A 26 -84.89 -41.62 5.74
C TYR A 26 -86.02 -40.61 5.41
N ARG A 27 -86.30 -39.68 6.35
CA ARG A 27 -87.33 -38.62 6.29
C ARG A 27 -86.77 -37.31 6.86
N ASP A 28 -86.93 -36.18 6.17
CA ASP A 28 -86.49 -34.86 6.67
C ASP A 28 -87.68 -34.04 7.18
N LEU A 29 -87.55 -33.42 8.35
CA LEU A 29 -88.59 -32.58 8.96
C LEU A 29 -87.97 -31.59 9.96
N GLY A 30 -88.29 -30.30 9.80
CA GLY A 30 -88.04 -29.26 10.81
C GLY A 30 -86.57 -29.05 11.19
N GLY A 31 -85.66 -29.05 10.21
CA GLY A 31 -84.21 -28.92 10.45
C GLY A 31 -83.50 -30.25 10.74
N TYR A 32 -84.24 -31.36 10.86
CA TYR A 32 -83.68 -32.68 11.17
C TYR A 32 -83.94 -33.73 10.09
N ARG A 33 -83.12 -34.78 10.10
CA ARG A 33 -83.23 -35.99 9.26
C ARG A 33 -83.36 -37.26 10.12
N TYR A 34 -84.38 -38.07 9.85
CA TYR A 34 -84.72 -39.29 10.59
C TYR A 34 -84.46 -40.55 9.76
N ARG A 35 -83.81 -41.57 10.31
CA ARG A 35 -83.44 -42.82 9.62
C ARG A 35 -83.78 -44.06 10.43
N ALA A 36 -84.56 -44.98 9.87
CA ALA A 36 -84.84 -46.28 10.50
C ALA A 36 -83.69 -47.27 10.22
N VAL A 37 -83.14 -47.87 11.27
CA VAL A 37 -81.99 -48.78 11.21
C VAL A 37 -82.43 -50.19 11.59
N ARG A 38 -82.41 -51.09 10.61
CA ARG A 38 -82.95 -52.46 10.71
C ARG A 38 -81.90 -53.49 11.16
N THR A 39 -81.11 -53.13 12.16
CA THR A 39 -80.14 -54.03 12.79
C THR A 39 -80.46 -54.16 14.26
N LEU A 40 -80.66 -55.39 14.73
CA LEU A 40 -81.01 -55.66 16.13
C LEU A 40 -79.86 -55.25 17.05
N LYS A 41 -80.14 -54.32 17.97
CA LYS A 41 -79.19 -53.80 18.96
C LYS A 41 -79.91 -53.59 20.28
N ASN A 42 -79.18 -53.72 21.38
CA ASN A 42 -79.70 -53.21 22.65
C ASN A 42 -79.72 -51.68 22.66
N TYR A 43 -80.42 -51.07 23.61
CA TYR A 43 -80.66 -49.63 23.61
C TYR A 43 -79.35 -48.82 23.55
N ASP A 44 -78.37 -49.16 24.39
CA ASP A 44 -77.10 -48.43 24.47
C ASP A 44 -76.28 -48.58 23.18
N GLN A 45 -76.29 -49.76 22.58
CA GLN A 45 -75.65 -50.00 21.28
C GLN A 45 -76.36 -49.23 20.16
N ALA A 46 -77.70 -49.13 20.20
CA ALA A 46 -78.49 -48.39 19.23
C ALA A 46 -78.18 -46.89 19.32
N GLN A 47 -78.19 -46.31 20.53
CA GLN A 47 -77.80 -44.93 20.79
C GLN A 47 -76.37 -44.66 20.32
N ALA A 48 -75.43 -45.52 20.71
CA ALA A 48 -74.04 -45.40 20.26
C ALA A 48 -73.93 -45.46 18.74
N THR A 49 -74.71 -46.30 18.07
CA THR A 49 -74.69 -46.39 16.60
C THR A 49 -75.24 -45.13 15.93
N CYS A 50 -76.32 -44.53 16.47
CA CYS A 50 -76.83 -43.26 15.95
C CYS A 50 -75.79 -42.13 16.05
N VAL A 51 -75.08 -42.07 17.17
CA VAL A 51 -73.99 -41.11 17.38
C VAL A 51 -72.81 -41.40 16.45
N SER A 52 -72.30 -42.63 16.44
CA SER A 52 -71.04 -42.97 15.78
C SER A 52 -71.16 -43.08 14.26
N SER A 53 -72.27 -43.64 13.77
CA SER A 53 -72.40 -44.01 12.35
C SER A 53 -73.19 -42.98 11.55
N TYR A 54 -74.03 -42.20 12.22
CA TYR A 54 -74.89 -41.22 11.55
C TYR A 54 -74.70 -39.79 12.07
N GLY A 55 -73.93 -39.57 13.13
CA GLY A 55 -73.63 -38.22 13.65
C GLY A 55 -74.82 -37.56 14.35
N GLY A 56 -75.69 -38.36 14.95
CA GLY A 56 -76.93 -37.91 15.59
C GLY A 56 -77.20 -38.61 16.91
N HIS A 57 -78.47 -38.84 17.22
CA HIS A 57 -78.89 -39.60 18.41
C HIS A 57 -80.15 -40.40 18.10
N LEU A 58 -80.61 -41.25 19.01
CA LEU A 58 -81.91 -41.90 18.86
C LEU A 58 -83.00 -40.84 18.78
N ALA A 59 -83.96 -41.07 17.89
CA ALA A 59 -85.02 -40.12 17.62
C ALA A 59 -85.89 -39.94 18.85
N TYR A 60 -86.16 -38.69 19.21
CA TYR A 60 -87.13 -38.33 20.23
C TYR A 60 -88.31 -37.59 19.60
N ILE A 61 -89.43 -37.53 20.30
CA ILE A 61 -90.68 -37.01 19.77
C ILE A 61 -91.15 -35.82 20.60
N LYS A 62 -91.21 -34.64 19.99
CA LYS A 62 -91.65 -33.39 20.63
C LYS A 62 -92.88 -32.77 19.99
N SER A 63 -93.43 -33.38 18.95
CA SER A 63 -94.62 -32.91 18.25
C SER A 63 -95.44 -34.06 17.69
N SER A 64 -96.75 -33.84 17.51
CA SER A 64 -97.64 -34.82 16.88
C SER A 64 -97.23 -35.17 15.44
N THR A 65 -96.59 -34.23 14.74
CA THR A 65 -96.07 -34.46 13.38
C THR A 65 -94.89 -35.43 13.41
N GLN A 66 -93.93 -35.25 14.33
CA GLN A 66 -92.84 -36.20 14.53
C GLN A 66 -93.38 -37.57 14.96
N GLN A 67 -94.36 -37.60 15.89
CA GLN A 67 -94.99 -38.85 16.33
C GLN A 67 -95.54 -39.63 15.14
N SER A 68 -96.29 -38.98 14.26
CA SER A 68 -96.86 -39.61 13.06
C SER A 68 -95.76 -40.15 12.16
N VAL A 69 -94.72 -39.36 11.86
CA VAL A 69 -93.64 -39.77 10.95
C VAL A 69 -92.89 -40.98 11.49
N LEU A 70 -92.55 -41.00 12.78
CA LEU A 70 -91.80 -42.13 13.37
C LEU A 70 -92.66 -43.39 13.50
N THR A 71 -93.94 -43.23 13.81
CA THR A 71 -94.91 -44.34 13.86
C THR A 71 -95.08 -44.98 12.48
N ASP A 72 -95.21 -44.15 11.44
CA ASP A 72 -95.32 -44.64 10.06
C ASP A 72 -94.05 -45.37 9.63
N MET A 73 -92.87 -44.86 10.01
CA MET A 73 -91.59 -45.53 9.75
C MET A 73 -91.50 -46.90 10.42
N ALA A 74 -91.99 -47.06 11.66
CA ALA A 74 -91.97 -48.35 12.37
C ALA A 74 -92.97 -49.37 11.79
N ARG A 75 -94.16 -48.93 11.35
CA ARG A 75 -95.20 -49.79 10.75
C ARG A 75 -94.79 -50.46 9.44
N GLU A 76 -93.75 -49.95 8.78
CA GLU A 76 -93.22 -50.56 7.55
C GLU A 76 -92.62 -51.97 7.81
N ASP A 77 -92.28 -52.32 9.05
CA ASP A 77 -91.70 -53.61 9.45
C ASP A 77 -92.58 -54.41 10.39
N TRP A 78 -93.25 -55.43 9.85
CA TRP A 78 -94.23 -56.23 10.60
C TRP A 78 -93.56 -57.08 11.70
N HIS A 79 -94.05 -57.00 12.94
CA HIS A 79 -93.52 -57.70 14.13
C HIS A 79 -92.09 -57.30 14.51
N SER A 80 -91.73 -56.01 14.38
CA SER A 80 -90.42 -55.51 14.80
C SER A 80 -90.55 -54.22 15.57
N ASP A 81 -89.95 -54.20 16.76
CA ASP A 81 -89.99 -53.04 17.64
C ASP A 81 -88.79 -52.11 17.37
N TYR A 82 -88.99 -50.82 17.64
CA TYR A 82 -87.99 -49.79 17.38
C TYR A 82 -87.66 -48.98 18.64
N TRP A 83 -86.40 -48.98 19.06
CA TRP A 83 -85.93 -48.08 20.11
C TRP A 83 -86.09 -46.62 19.69
N LEU A 84 -86.62 -45.82 20.62
CA LEU A 84 -86.64 -44.36 20.58
C LEU A 84 -85.79 -43.82 21.71
N GLY A 85 -85.33 -42.58 21.59
CA GLY A 85 -84.40 -41.94 22.53
C GLY A 85 -85.06 -41.52 23.86
N CYS A 86 -85.81 -42.41 24.50
CA CYS A 86 -86.49 -42.16 25.78
C CYS A 86 -86.26 -43.31 26.76
N THR A 87 -85.85 -42.98 27.98
CA THR A 87 -85.65 -43.94 29.08
C THR A 87 -86.09 -43.35 30.41
N ASP A 88 -86.41 -44.20 31.38
CA ASP A 88 -86.55 -43.82 32.78
C ASP A 88 -85.44 -44.41 33.68
N ARG A 89 -84.44 -45.09 33.10
CA ARG A 89 -83.23 -45.63 33.78
C ARG A 89 -82.57 -44.71 34.82
N ARG A 90 -82.64 -43.39 34.62
CA ARG A 90 -82.07 -42.41 35.57
C ARG A 90 -82.99 -42.10 36.74
N PHE A 91 -84.30 -42.17 36.53
CA PHE A 91 -85.34 -41.81 37.49
C PHE A 91 -86.54 -42.74 37.28
N GLU A 92 -86.56 -43.85 38.01
CA GLU A 92 -87.61 -44.87 37.96
C GLU A 92 -89.02 -44.26 37.90
N GLY A 93 -89.81 -44.63 36.88
CA GLY A 93 -91.16 -44.13 36.66
C GLY A 93 -91.25 -42.71 36.08
N THR A 94 -90.13 -42.07 35.71
CA THR A 94 -90.08 -40.75 35.08
C THR A 94 -89.34 -40.78 33.73
N TRP A 95 -90.09 -41.02 32.66
CA TRP A 95 -89.58 -41.04 31.30
C TRP A 95 -89.01 -39.69 30.84
N ARG A 96 -87.78 -39.72 30.29
CA ARG A 96 -87.07 -38.56 29.73
C ARG A 96 -86.48 -38.88 28.38
N TRP A 97 -86.56 -37.91 27.48
CA TRP A 97 -85.86 -37.95 26.21
C TRP A 97 -84.34 -37.83 26.43
N ASP A 98 -83.55 -38.30 25.49
CA ASP A 98 -82.08 -38.30 25.56
C ASP A 98 -81.47 -36.89 25.66
N ASP A 99 -82.20 -35.85 25.26
CA ASP A 99 -81.81 -34.44 25.46
C ASP A 99 -82.08 -33.93 26.89
N GLY A 100 -82.62 -34.78 27.76
CA GLY A 100 -82.90 -34.51 29.17
C GLY A 100 -84.31 -33.97 29.45
N THR A 101 -85.10 -33.66 28.41
CA THR A 101 -86.47 -33.15 28.58
C THR A 101 -87.41 -34.24 29.09
N SER A 102 -88.34 -33.88 30.00
CA SER A 102 -89.29 -34.85 30.56
C SER A 102 -90.43 -35.10 29.57
N LEU A 103 -90.82 -36.36 29.41
CA LEU A 103 -91.92 -36.74 28.54
C LEU A 103 -93.25 -36.08 28.94
N TYR A 104 -93.47 -35.85 30.23
CA TYR A 104 -94.74 -35.38 30.78
C TYR A 104 -94.82 -33.86 31.01
N SER A 105 -93.83 -33.07 30.56
CA SER A 105 -93.71 -31.67 31.01
C SER A 105 -94.65 -30.66 30.36
N SER A 106 -95.37 -30.98 29.26
CA SER A 106 -96.37 -30.05 28.67
C SER A 106 -97.07 -30.65 27.43
N SER A 107 -98.41 -30.63 27.42
CA SER A 107 -99.33 -31.02 26.33
C SER A 107 -99.23 -32.48 25.84
N TYR A 108 -100.05 -33.34 26.44
CA TYR A 108 -100.23 -34.79 26.20
C TYR A 108 -100.62 -35.21 24.77
N SER A 109 -100.55 -34.34 23.76
CA SER A 109 -101.16 -34.60 22.45
C SER A 109 -100.42 -35.62 21.58
N TYR A 110 -99.18 -35.99 21.94
CA TYR A 110 -98.37 -36.95 21.18
C TYR A 110 -97.95 -38.20 21.98
N ILE A 111 -98.36 -38.31 23.25
CA ILE A 111 -98.07 -39.50 24.07
C ILE A 111 -98.91 -40.67 23.55
N ASN A 112 -98.27 -41.80 23.27
CA ASN A 112 -98.92 -42.92 22.58
C ASN A 112 -98.57 -44.29 23.16
N TRP A 113 -98.57 -44.44 24.49
CA TRP A 113 -98.38 -45.75 25.15
C TRP A 113 -99.43 -46.79 24.70
N ALA A 114 -99.02 -48.06 24.64
CA ALA A 114 -99.90 -49.18 24.38
C ALA A 114 -100.86 -49.39 25.58
N PRO A 115 -102.06 -49.96 25.38
CA PRO A 115 -102.99 -50.19 26.47
C PRO A 115 -102.38 -51.10 27.55
N GLY A 116 -102.23 -50.57 28.77
CA GLY A 116 -101.60 -51.27 29.88
C GLY A 116 -100.18 -50.76 30.19
N GLU A 117 -99.57 -50.03 29.26
CA GLU A 117 -98.19 -49.55 29.37
C GLU A 117 -98.11 -48.07 29.79
N PRO A 118 -97.00 -47.64 30.45
CA PRO A 118 -95.88 -48.48 30.85
C PRO A 118 -96.22 -49.31 32.11
N ASN A 119 -96.02 -50.63 32.04
CA ASN A 119 -96.39 -51.55 33.11
C ASN A 119 -95.21 -51.87 34.05
N ASN A 120 -93.99 -51.51 33.66
CA ASN A 120 -92.74 -51.73 34.38
C ASN A 120 -92.58 -53.16 34.92
N GLY A 121 -92.88 -54.15 34.09
CA GLY A 121 -92.69 -55.56 34.38
C GLY A 121 -91.21 -55.92 34.37
N ASP A 122 -90.63 -56.18 35.55
CA ASP A 122 -89.21 -56.56 35.72
C ASP A 122 -88.20 -55.51 35.18
N ASN A 123 -88.32 -54.23 35.57
CA ASN A 123 -87.31 -53.18 35.32
C ASN A 123 -87.15 -52.87 33.81
N GLN A 124 -88.29 -52.53 33.18
CA GLN A 124 -88.43 -52.20 31.77
C GLN A 124 -88.18 -50.72 31.53
N ASP A 125 -86.91 -50.32 31.41
CA ASP A 125 -86.56 -48.90 31.52
C ASP A 125 -86.35 -48.15 30.17
N CYS A 126 -86.61 -48.81 29.04
CA CYS A 126 -86.33 -48.28 27.71
C CYS A 126 -87.56 -48.32 26.80
N MET A 127 -87.81 -47.24 26.06
CA MET A 127 -89.01 -47.11 25.25
C MET A 127 -88.81 -47.65 23.83
N THR A 128 -89.69 -48.54 23.42
CA THR A 128 -89.85 -48.95 22.03
C THR A 128 -91.10 -48.36 21.41
N LEU A 129 -91.14 -48.30 20.09
CA LEU A 129 -92.37 -48.42 19.32
C LEU A 129 -92.63 -49.93 19.14
N TRP A 130 -93.62 -50.45 19.85
CA TRP A 130 -94.06 -51.84 19.74
C TRP A 130 -94.99 -52.02 18.54
N ASN A 131 -94.61 -52.90 17.62
CA ASN A 131 -95.36 -53.15 16.39
C ASN A 131 -95.90 -54.57 16.31
N GLU A 132 -97.04 -54.81 16.98
CA GLU A 132 -97.78 -56.07 16.88
C GLU A 132 -99.16 -55.88 16.22
N TYR A 133 -99.50 -56.77 15.28
CA TYR A 133 -100.75 -56.75 14.51
C TYR A 133 -101.11 -55.41 13.80
N GLY A 134 -100.13 -54.55 13.53
CA GLY A 134 -100.31 -53.28 12.80
C GLY A 134 -100.62 -52.05 13.65
N PHE A 135 -100.58 -52.18 14.98
CA PHE A 135 -100.55 -51.06 15.91
C PHE A 135 -99.10 -50.71 16.22
N ALA A 136 -98.76 -49.42 16.32
CA ALA A 136 -97.41 -48.95 16.62
C ALA A 136 -97.50 -47.91 17.74
N ASN A 137 -97.59 -48.43 18.95
CA ASN A 137 -97.71 -47.66 20.19
C ASN A 137 -96.41 -47.80 20.98
N TRP A 138 -96.20 -46.93 21.96
CA TRP A 138 -95.03 -47.04 22.82
C TRP A 138 -95.21 -48.16 23.82
N ASP A 139 -94.13 -48.86 24.07
CA ASP A 139 -94.05 -49.95 25.03
C ASP A 139 -92.73 -49.83 25.79
N ASP A 140 -92.75 -50.19 27.07
CA ASP A 140 -91.56 -50.19 27.90
C ASP A 140 -90.94 -51.58 27.92
N GLN A 141 -89.64 -51.63 27.62
CA GLN A 141 -88.92 -52.88 27.43
C GLN A 141 -87.59 -52.85 28.16
N LYS A 142 -87.10 -54.02 28.56
CA LYS A 142 -85.80 -54.12 29.22
C LYS A 142 -84.73 -53.68 28.23
N CYS A 143 -83.93 -52.69 28.61
CA CYS A 143 -82.95 -52.05 27.72
C CYS A 143 -81.93 -53.00 27.07
N HIS A 144 -81.70 -54.18 27.66
CA HIS A 144 -80.78 -55.20 27.14
C HIS A 144 -81.38 -56.05 26.02
N LEU A 145 -82.70 -56.00 25.80
CA LEU A 145 -83.35 -56.63 24.66
C LEU A 145 -82.85 -56.01 23.36
N GLN A 146 -82.92 -56.75 22.26
CA GLN A 146 -82.43 -56.27 20.98
C GLN A 146 -83.59 -55.93 20.06
N ASN A 147 -83.66 -54.66 19.65
CA ASN A 147 -84.69 -54.14 18.75
C ASN A 147 -84.04 -53.34 17.61
N PHE A 148 -84.83 -53.00 16.59
CA PHE A 148 -84.43 -52.00 15.60
C PHE A 148 -84.46 -50.61 16.25
N PHE A 149 -84.03 -49.57 15.55
CA PHE A 149 -83.98 -48.22 16.15
C PHE A 149 -84.02 -47.11 15.09
N ILE A 150 -84.42 -45.91 15.50
CA ILE A 150 -84.50 -44.74 14.60
C ILE A 150 -83.51 -43.68 15.06
N CYS A 151 -82.66 -43.18 14.15
CA CYS A 151 -81.71 -42.10 14.42
C CYS A 151 -82.20 -40.75 13.86
N GLN A 152 -81.85 -39.64 14.54
CA GLN A 152 -82.12 -38.26 14.17
C GLN A 152 -80.82 -37.45 14.07
N THR A 153 -80.63 -36.66 13.02
CA THR A 153 -79.42 -35.83 12.77
C THR A 153 -79.77 -34.40 12.34
N ASP A 154 -79.01 -33.39 12.79
CA ASP A 154 -79.12 -31.98 12.38
C ASP A 154 -78.80 -31.75 10.89
N ILE A 155 -79.46 -30.78 10.26
CA ILE A 155 -79.19 -30.34 8.89
C ILE A 155 -78.41 -29.03 8.95
N ASN A 156 -77.12 -29.05 8.61
CA ASN A 156 -76.31 -27.84 8.60
C ASN A 156 -76.63 -26.92 7.41
N GLU A 157 -77.40 -25.86 7.60
CA GLU A 157 -77.82 -24.96 6.51
C GLU A 157 -76.68 -24.09 5.97
N CYS A 158 -75.63 -23.83 6.75
CA CYS A 158 -74.46 -23.08 6.29
C CYS A 158 -73.68 -23.80 5.17
N THR A 159 -73.81 -25.12 5.05
CA THR A 159 -73.19 -25.89 3.94
C THR A 159 -73.78 -25.54 2.57
N ARG A 160 -74.97 -24.93 2.52
CA ARG A 160 -75.63 -24.55 1.27
C ARG A 160 -75.67 -23.05 1.13
N ASN A 161 -74.91 -22.53 0.16
CA ASN A 161 -74.82 -21.10 -0.16
C ASN A 161 -74.55 -20.21 1.07
N ASN A 162 -73.75 -20.70 2.03
CA ASN A 162 -73.39 -19.98 3.25
C ASN A 162 -74.62 -19.45 4.04
N GLY A 163 -75.76 -20.15 4.00
CA GLY A 163 -77.02 -19.65 4.60
C GLY A 163 -77.57 -18.35 3.98
N GLY A 164 -76.94 -17.83 2.93
CA GLY A 164 -77.16 -16.51 2.34
C GLY A 164 -76.44 -15.36 3.06
N CYS A 165 -75.50 -15.64 3.97
CA CYS A 165 -74.67 -14.63 4.61
C CYS A 165 -73.62 -14.07 3.63
N SER A 166 -73.41 -12.75 3.64
CA SER A 166 -72.36 -12.11 2.84
C SER A 166 -70.95 -12.51 3.28
N HIS A 167 -70.77 -12.79 4.57
CA HIS A 167 -69.47 -13.15 5.16
C HIS A 167 -69.58 -14.45 5.95
N ASN A 168 -69.82 -14.40 7.26
CA ASN A 168 -69.75 -15.61 8.09
C ASN A 168 -71.16 -16.13 8.42
N CYS A 169 -71.39 -17.43 8.18
CA CYS A 169 -72.58 -18.17 8.61
C CYS A 169 -72.21 -19.10 9.77
N VAL A 170 -73.04 -19.12 10.81
CA VAL A 170 -72.86 -19.96 12.00
C VAL A 170 -74.05 -20.90 12.12
N ASN A 171 -73.80 -22.21 12.00
CA ASN A 171 -74.80 -23.27 12.14
C ASN A 171 -75.09 -23.54 13.63
N THR A 172 -76.33 -23.85 13.95
CA THR A 172 -76.83 -24.16 15.30
C THR A 172 -77.79 -25.36 15.20
N ASP A 173 -78.01 -26.12 16.27
CA ASP A 173 -78.89 -27.30 16.22
C ASP A 173 -80.31 -26.90 15.78
N GLY A 174 -80.72 -27.34 14.58
CA GLY A 174 -81.97 -27.01 13.93
C GLY A 174 -82.07 -25.59 13.31
N SER A 175 -81.00 -24.78 13.23
CA SER A 175 -81.04 -23.40 12.66
C SER A 175 -79.66 -22.76 12.32
N TYR A 176 -79.60 -21.49 11.89
CA TYR A 176 -78.34 -20.77 11.61
C TYR A 176 -78.45 -19.21 11.65
N HIS A 177 -77.33 -18.48 11.73
CA HIS A 177 -77.28 -16.99 11.66
C HIS A 177 -75.98 -16.40 11.04
N CYS A 178 -75.96 -15.09 10.72
CA CYS A 178 -74.82 -14.41 10.08
C CYS A 178 -74.03 -13.49 11.03
N THR A 179 -72.71 -13.39 10.85
CA THR A 179 -71.82 -12.46 11.58
C THR A 179 -70.82 -11.76 10.65
N CYS A 180 -70.28 -10.60 11.08
CA CYS A 180 -69.32 -9.80 10.30
C CYS A 180 -67.89 -9.90 10.84
N PRO A 181 -66.87 -9.81 9.95
CA PRO A 181 -65.48 -9.62 10.35
C PRO A 181 -65.26 -8.28 11.08
N THR A 182 -64.19 -8.20 11.87
CA THR A 182 -63.74 -6.95 12.52
C THR A 182 -63.53 -5.83 11.49
N GLY A 183 -63.91 -4.59 11.82
CA GLY A 183 -63.87 -3.43 10.90
C GLY A 183 -65.04 -3.36 9.91
N TYR A 184 -65.98 -4.31 10.00
CA TYR A 184 -67.22 -4.31 9.24
C TYR A 184 -68.42 -4.39 10.18
N GLN A 185 -69.51 -3.74 9.80
CA GLN A 185 -70.75 -3.75 10.55
C GLN A 185 -71.89 -4.40 9.74
N LEU A 186 -72.75 -5.15 10.43
CA LEU A 186 -73.87 -5.85 9.79
C LEU A 186 -74.95 -4.84 9.40
N SER A 187 -75.12 -4.66 8.10
CA SER A 187 -76.22 -3.92 7.51
C SER A 187 -77.39 -4.89 7.24
N GLY A 188 -78.42 -4.84 8.08
CA GLY A 188 -79.56 -5.76 8.05
C GLY A 188 -79.28 -7.08 8.81
N THR A 189 -79.61 -8.23 8.22
CA THR A 189 -79.37 -9.56 8.83
C THR A 189 -78.35 -10.43 8.10
N LYS A 190 -77.84 -9.98 6.94
CA LYS A 190 -77.01 -10.82 6.06
C LYS A 190 -75.80 -10.11 5.44
N VAL A 191 -75.76 -8.77 5.35
CA VAL A 191 -74.73 -8.03 4.60
C VAL A 191 -73.80 -7.28 5.54
N CYS A 192 -72.48 -7.31 5.32
CA CYS A 192 -71.51 -6.51 6.08
C CYS A 192 -71.00 -5.34 5.23
N VAL A 193 -70.90 -4.16 5.83
CA VAL A 193 -70.33 -2.94 5.20
C VAL A 193 -69.13 -2.46 6.00
N GLU A 194 -68.14 -1.92 5.29
CA GLU A 194 -66.89 -1.43 5.89
C GLU A 194 -67.13 -0.14 6.69
N VAL A 195 -66.34 0.03 7.76
CA VAL A 195 -66.33 1.25 8.58
C VAL A 195 -65.10 2.06 8.19
N ASN A 196 -65.28 3.32 7.80
CA ASN A 196 -64.16 4.22 7.54
C ASN A 196 -63.81 5.03 8.79
N GLU A 197 -62.73 4.65 9.47
CA GLU A 197 -62.31 5.26 10.74
C GLU A 197 -61.63 6.63 10.56
N CYS A 198 -61.05 6.92 9.38
CA CYS A 198 -60.41 8.21 9.11
C CYS A 198 -61.39 9.38 8.97
N SER A 199 -62.67 9.09 8.73
CA SER A 199 -63.72 10.10 8.56
C SER A 199 -64.06 10.84 9.85
N SER A 200 -63.59 10.37 11.01
CA SER A 200 -63.81 11.00 12.32
C SER A 200 -62.48 11.30 13.00
N ASN A 201 -62.24 12.57 13.37
CA ASN A 201 -61.04 13.04 14.06
C ASN A 201 -59.71 12.52 13.46
N ASN A 202 -59.63 12.37 12.13
CA ASN A 202 -58.48 11.81 11.42
C ASN A 202 -58.05 10.42 11.97
N GLY A 203 -58.99 9.58 12.41
CA GLY A 203 -58.68 8.30 13.07
C GLY A 203 -57.90 8.42 14.38
N GLY A 204 -57.71 9.63 14.93
CA GLY A 204 -56.79 9.90 16.04
C GLY A 204 -55.32 9.98 15.63
N CYS A 205 -55.01 10.02 14.33
CA CYS A 205 -53.67 10.19 13.79
C CYS A 205 -53.21 11.64 13.86
N ASP A 206 -51.96 11.83 14.28
CA ASP A 206 -51.31 13.14 14.41
C ASP A 206 -51.09 13.83 13.06
N HIS A 207 -50.55 13.10 12.08
CA HIS A 207 -50.34 13.61 10.72
C HIS A 207 -51.34 13.05 9.71
N ILE A 208 -51.20 11.79 9.29
CA ILE A 208 -51.96 11.22 8.16
C ILE A 208 -52.69 9.96 8.63
N CYS A 209 -53.98 9.85 8.30
CA CYS A 209 -54.78 8.63 8.50
C CYS A 209 -55.05 7.94 7.16
N ASN A 210 -54.70 6.67 7.07
CA ASN A 210 -54.97 5.84 5.90
C ASN A 210 -56.00 4.77 6.25
N ASN A 211 -57.18 4.89 5.64
CA ASN A 211 -58.26 3.92 5.82
C ASN A 211 -57.98 2.67 4.99
N THR A 212 -58.11 1.49 5.59
CA THR A 212 -57.92 0.21 4.91
C THR A 212 -59.14 -0.67 5.08
N ALA A 213 -59.30 -1.67 4.22
CA ALA A 213 -60.44 -2.57 4.31
C ALA A 213 -60.43 -3.34 5.66
N GLY A 214 -61.29 -2.94 6.59
CA GLY A 214 -61.45 -3.54 7.92
C GLY A 214 -60.56 -2.95 9.03
N SER A 215 -59.85 -1.85 8.79
CA SER A 215 -59.04 -1.14 9.79
C SER A 215 -58.62 0.24 9.25
N TYR A 216 -57.79 0.94 10.01
CA TYR A 216 -57.04 2.09 9.55
C TYR A 216 -55.63 2.05 10.16
N TYR A 217 -54.73 2.87 9.65
CA TYR A 217 -53.44 3.10 10.29
C TYR A 217 -52.99 4.54 10.09
N CYS A 218 -52.16 5.01 11.02
CA CYS A 218 -51.55 6.34 10.97
C CYS A 218 -50.20 6.28 10.28
N SER A 219 -49.88 7.31 9.49
CA SER A 219 -48.56 7.52 8.92
C SER A 219 -48.10 8.96 9.13
N CYS A 220 -46.80 9.16 9.05
CA CYS A 220 -46.18 10.47 9.26
C CYS A 220 -45.77 11.11 7.92
N ARG A 221 -45.64 12.44 7.93
CA ARG A 221 -45.02 13.19 6.82
C ARG A 221 -43.52 12.85 6.77
N PRO A 222 -42.85 13.03 5.61
CA PRO A 222 -41.39 12.87 5.51
C PRO A 222 -40.65 13.66 6.61
N GLY A 223 -39.58 13.09 7.17
CA GLY A 223 -38.82 13.65 8.30
C GLY A 223 -39.40 13.34 9.70
N TYR A 224 -40.49 12.58 9.78
CA TYR A 224 -41.11 12.21 11.06
C TYR A 224 -41.30 10.69 11.14
N GLN A 225 -41.11 10.13 12.33
CA GLN A 225 -41.32 8.72 12.62
C GLN A 225 -42.54 8.53 13.51
N LEU A 226 -43.33 7.50 13.20
CA LEU A 226 -44.49 7.13 13.98
C LEU A 226 -44.02 6.51 15.30
N THR A 227 -44.34 7.16 16.41
CA THR A 227 -44.14 6.63 17.75
C THR A 227 -45.48 6.13 18.30
N GLY A 228 -45.49 4.88 18.75
CA GLY A 228 -46.73 4.18 19.11
C GLY A 228 -47.55 3.86 17.86
N SER A 229 -48.86 4.13 17.90
CA SER A 229 -49.79 3.84 16.80
C SER A 229 -50.38 5.08 16.14
N SER A 230 -50.09 6.29 16.63
CA SER A 230 -50.76 7.50 16.14
C SER A 230 -49.99 8.82 16.23
N GLN A 231 -48.88 8.90 16.97
CA GLN A 231 -48.13 10.14 17.15
C GLN A 231 -46.91 10.20 16.24
N CYS A 232 -46.63 11.36 15.66
CA CYS A 232 -45.48 11.56 14.78
C CYS A 232 -44.46 12.41 15.49
N VAL A 233 -43.31 11.81 15.80
CA VAL A 233 -42.19 12.54 16.38
C VAL A 233 -41.21 12.85 15.26
N ASP A 234 -40.58 14.00 15.39
CA ASP A 234 -39.51 14.42 14.50
C ASP A 234 -38.37 13.41 14.53
N VAL A 235 -37.87 13.00 13.37
CA VAL A 235 -36.66 12.19 13.31
C VAL A 235 -35.50 13.14 13.49
N ASN A 236 -34.78 13.01 14.60
CA ASN A 236 -33.57 13.81 14.76
C ASN A 236 -32.45 13.21 13.89
N GLU A 237 -32.30 13.69 12.65
CA GLU A 237 -31.28 13.14 11.75
C GLU A 237 -29.87 13.38 12.30
N CYS A 238 -29.67 14.39 13.15
CA CYS A 238 -28.38 14.66 13.78
C CYS A 238 -27.97 13.65 14.86
N GLU A 239 -28.89 12.83 15.37
CA GLU A 239 -28.54 11.73 16.30
C GLU A 239 -28.06 10.46 15.56
N THR A 240 -28.15 10.44 14.22
CA THR A 240 -27.59 9.37 13.41
C THR A 240 -26.06 9.51 13.30
N PHE A 241 -25.38 8.42 12.91
CA PHE A 241 -23.90 8.37 12.78
C PHE A 241 -23.12 8.86 14.02
N GLY A 242 -23.62 8.57 15.23
CA GLY A 242 -22.93 8.91 16.48
C GLY A 242 -23.06 10.38 16.90
N GLY A 243 -24.05 11.11 16.39
CA GLY A 243 -24.27 12.53 16.71
C GLY A 243 -23.82 13.52 15.64
N GLN A 244 -23.30 13.02 14.51
CA GLN A 244 -22.78 13.83 13.41
C GLN A 244 -23.85 14.15 12.35
N GLY A 245 -24.90 13.34 12.24
CA GLY A 245 -25.93 13.46 11.22
C GLY A 245 -25.43 13.24 9.78
N PRO A 246 -26.28 13.44 8.76
CA PRO A 246 -25.95 13.21 7.35
C PRO A 246 -25.21 14.42 6.73
N CYS A 247 -24.39 15.10 7.53
CA CYS A 247 -23.54 16.20 7.08
C CYS A 247 -22.11 15.69 6.88
N ASP A 248 -21.25 16.50 6.27
CA ASP A 248 -19.82 16.24 6.17
C ASP A 248 -19.26 15.65 7.48
N TYR A 249 -18.68 14.45 7.37
CA TYR A 249 -18.26 13.66 8.53
C TYR A 249 -17.14 14.32 9.33
N HIS A 250 -16.27 15.09 8.67
CA HIS A 250 -15.11 15.72 9.32
C HIS A 250 -15.44 17.17 9.72
N ASN A 251 -16.13 17.92 8.87
CA ASN A 251 -16.22 19.38 8.96
C ASN A 251 -17.64 19.94 9.02
N GLY A 252 -18.66 19.09 8.95
CA GLY A 252 -20.06 19.45 9.09
C GLY A 252 -20.52 19.56 10.53
N ILE A 253 -21.49 20.43 10.78
CA ILE A 253 -22.25 20.53 12.03
C ILE A 253 -23.73 20.38 11.66
N CYS A 254 -24.31 19.26 12.05
CA CYS A 254 -25.73 19.01 11.87
C CYS A 254 -26.55 19.79 12.90
N HIS A 255 -27.65 20.41 12.45
CA HIS A 255 -28.68 20.93 13.34
C HIS A 255 -30.05 20.44 12.89
N ASN A 256 -30.76 19.85 13.84
CA ASN A 256 -32.05 19.24 13.57
C ASN A 256 -33.13 20.31 13.46
N THR A 257 -34.05 20.14 12.53
CA THR A 257 -35.21 21.03 12.33
C THR A 257 -36.48 20.19 12.23
N PRO A 258 -37.67 20.72 12.55
CA PRO A 258 -38.88 19.92 12.47
C PRO A 258 -39.17 19.42 11.04
N GLY A 259 -38.94 18.13 10.79
CA GLY A 259 -39.15 17.41 9.54
C GLY A 259 -37.95 17.36 8.60
N SER A 260 -36.77 17.84 9.03
CA SER A 260 -35.55 17.89 8.22
C SER A 260 -34.33 18.24 9.06
N TYR A 261 -33.16 18.34 8.46
CA TYR A 261 -31.96 18.82 9.11
C TYR A 261 -31.24 19.81 8.21
N GLY A 262 -30.44 20.67 8.82
CA GLY A 262 -29.52 21.54 8.09
C GLY A 262 -28.08 21.21 8.44
N CYS A 263 -27.22 21.30 7.44
CA CYS A 263 -25.78 21.27 7.63
C CYS A 263 -25.25 22.71 7.64
N ARG A 264 -24.35 22.99 8.57
CA ARG A 264 -23.49 24.18 8.52
C ARG A 264 -22.07 23.71 8.70
N CYS A 265 -21.13 24.39 8.08
CA CYS A 265 -19.73 24.01 8.20
C CYS A 265 -19.11 24.59 9.47
N LYS A 266 -18.08 23.91 9.96
CA LYS A 266 -17.16 24.49 10.96
C LYS A 266 -16.51 25.75 10.36
N VAL A 267 -16.00 26.62 11.22
CA VAL A 267 -15.27 27.82 10.79
C VAL A 267 -14.09 27.41 9.89
N GLY A 268 -13.84 28.18 8.83
CA GLY A 268 -12.83 27.88 7.78
C GLY A 268 -13.31 26.95 6.67
N PHE A 269 -14.61 26.60 6.66
CA PHE A 269 -15.21 25.80 5.61
C PHE A 269 -16.52 26.44 5.13
N GLU A 270 -16.83 26.24 3.85
CA GLU A 270 -18.07 26.68 3.24
C GLU A 270 -18.91 25.49 2.76
N LEU A 271 -20.22 25.68 2.77
CA LEU A 271 -21.15 24.63 2.40
C LEU A 271 -21.26 24.58 0.87
N LYS A 272 -20.96 23.43 0.28
CA LYS A 272 -21.07 23.22 -1.17
C LYS A 272 -22.52 23.35 -1.66
N GLU A 273 -22.70 23.44 -2.98
CA GLU A 273 -24.03 23.55 -3.60
C GLU A 273 -25.00 22.41 -3.21
N ASP A 274 -24.47 21.24 -2.85
CA ASP A 274 -25.24 20.08 -2.40
C ASP A 274 -25.90 20.27 -1.02
N GLN A 275 -25.53 21.33 -0.28
CA GLN A 275 -25.96 21.66 1.07
C GLN A 275 -25.64 20.60 2.15
N HIS A 276 -24.69 19.69 1.89
CA HIS A 276 -24.34 18.61 2.80
C HIS A 276 -22.83 18.50 3.06
N GLU A 277 -22.01 18.80 2.06
CA GLU A 277 -20.55 18.67 2.13
C GLU A 277 -19.89 20.03 2.37
N CYS A 278 -18.78 20.03 3.11
CA CYS A 278 -18.05 21.25 3.45
C CYS A 278 -16.74 21.27 2.65
N SER A 279 -16.59 22.28 1.78
CA SER A 279 -15.29 22.59 1.17
C SER A 279 -14.51 23.51 2.08
N ASP A 280 -13.20 23.31 2.06
CA ASP A 280 -12.28 24.27 2.65
C ASP A 280 -12.48 25.64 2.02
N VAL A 281 -12.45 26.69 2.84
CA VAL A 281 -12.42 28.05 2.32
C VAL A 281 -10.96 28.40 2.19
N ASP A 282 -10.45 28.45 0.96
CA ASP A 282 -9.08 28.88 0.74
C ASP A 282 -8.99 30.39 1.00
N GLU A 283 -8.58 30.75 2.22
CA GLU A 283 -8.44 32.15 2.62
C GLU A 283 -7.25 32.84 1.95
N CYS A 284 -6.40 32.10 1.22
CA CYS A 284 -5.22 32.60 0.54
C CYS A 284 -5.50 33.13 -0.88
N LEU A 285 -6.66 32.83 -1.47
CA LEU A 285 -7.00 33.27 -2.83
C LEU A 285 -7.17 34.80 -2.97
N ASP A 286 -7.42 35.51 -1.88
CA ASP A 286 -7.45 36.97 -1.86
C ASP A 286 -6.03 37.59 -1.80
N ASN A 287 -5.89 38.88 -2.12
CA ASN A 287 -4.62 39.62 -2.01
C ASN A 287 -3.42 38.96 -2.73
N SER A 288 -3.61 38.55 -3.99
CA SER A 288 -2.56 37.94 -4.83
C SER A 288 -1.94 36.66 -4.24
N GLY A 289 -2.75 35.79 -3.64
CA GLY A 289 -2.26 34.52 -3.06
C GLY A 289 -1.81 34.63 -1.60
N LYS A 290 -1.87 35.83 -1.00
CA LYS A 290 -1.42 36.08 0.38
C LYS A 290 -2.56 36.15 1.40
N GLY A 291 -3.81 36.16 0.95
CA GLY A 291 -4.97 36.21 1.82
C GLY A 291 -4.88 37.31 2.89
N PRO A 292 -5.25 37.02 4.15
CA PRO A 292 -5.13 37.92 5.30
C PRO A 292 -3.72 37.98 5.91
N CYS A 293 -2.72 37.33 5.31
CA CYS A 293 -1.34 37.28 5.80
C CYS A 293 -0.48 38.38 5.20
N ASP A 294 0.52 38.84 5.95
CA ASP A 294 1.48 39.84 5.45
C ASP A 294 2.41 39.27 4.36
N ASP A 295 2.73 37.97 4.40
CA ASP A 295 3.72 37.39 3.49
C ASP A 295 3.32 36.07 2.82
N ILE A 296 3.41 34.93 3.50
CA ILE A 296 2.99 33.63 2.96
C ILE A 296 1.68 33.24 3.63
N CYS A 297 0.66 32.98 2.82
CA CYS A 297 -0.55 32.32 3.28
C CYS A 297 -0.47 30.87 2.85
N ILE A 298 -0.62 29.97 3.81
CA ILE A 298 -0.68 28.53 3.55
C ILE A 298 -2.10 28.12 3.89
N ASP A 299 -2.85 27.78 2.85
CA ASP A 299 -4.17 27.20 3.01
C ASP A 299 -4.05 25.87 3.74
N MET A 300 -4.89 25.67 4.76
CA MET A 300 -5.00 24.38 5.40
C MET A 300 -6.47 24.08 5.63
N ILE A 301 -6.77 22.80 5.60
CA ILE A 301 -8.11 22.24 5.78
C ILE A 301 -8.77 22.82 7.05
N GLY A 302 -9.66 23.81 6.85
CA GLY A 302 -10.47 24.48 7.86
C GLY A 302 -9.88 25.74 8.49
N SER A 303 -8.75 26.21 7.99
CA SER A 303 -8.04 27.39 8.47
C SER A 303 -6.80 27.61 7.63
N TYR A 304 -6.58 28.81 7.17
CA TYR A 304 -5.24 29.25 6.80
C TYR A 304 -4.29 29.33 8.01
N ARG A 305 -2.99 29.23 7.75
CA ARG A 305 -1.97 29.84 8.61
C ARG A 305 -1.11 30.79 7.82
N CYS A 306 -0.74 31.87 8.48
CA CYS A 306 0.28 32.76 7.97
C CYS A 306 1.65 32.18 8.32
N SER A 307 2.52 32.20 7.34
CA SER A 307 3.96 32.00 7.52
C SER A 307 4.67 33.20 6.95
N CYS A 308 5.88 33.41 7.39
CA CYS A 308 6.75 34.41 6.80
C CYS A 308 7.81 33.69 5.98
N ASN A 309 8.28 34.32 4.90
CA ASN A 309 9.52 33.89 4.27
C ASN A 309 10.66 33.91 5.29
N GLY A 310 11.72 33.15 4.97
CA GLY A 310 12.98 33.08 5.73
C GLY A 310 13.29 34.44 6.36
N GLY A 311 13.46 34.37 7.67
CA GLY A 311 12.48 34.80 8.63
C GLY A 311 12.09 36.26 8.86
N ASN A 312 10.81 36.27 9.11
CA ASN A 312 10.25 37.03 10.17
C ASN A 312 9.49 35.97 11.00
N ASP A 313 9.25 36.20 12.28
CA ASP A 313 8.34 35.37 13.06
C ASP A 313 6.95 35.91 12.82
N LEU A 314 6.00 35.00 12.90
CA LEU A 314 4.61 35.40 12.96
C LEU A 314 4.39 36.16 14.27
N GLY A 315 4.07 37.45 14.14
CA GLY A 315 3.80 38.36 15.24
C GLY A 315 2.69 37.85 16.15
N ALA A 316 2.59 38.42 17.35
CA ALA A 316 1.64 37.96 18.37
C ALA A 316 0.16 38.06 17.96
N ASP A 317 -0.15 38.74 16.85
CA ASP A 317 -1.48 38.80 16.25
C ASP A 317 -1.79 37.62 15.31
N GLY A 318 -0.78 36.82 14.94
CA GLY A 318 -0.95 35.62 14.12
C GLY A 318 -1.08 35.90 12.62
N PHE A 319 -0.88 37.14 12.17
CA PHE A 319 -1.04 37.53 10.76
C PHE A 319 0.13 38.34 10.21
N SER A 320 0.76 39.13 11.07
CA SER A 320 1.83 40.03 10.66
C SER A 320 3.20 39.41 10.82
N CYS A 321 4.06 39.60 9.82
CA CYS A 321 5.44 39.16 9.87
C CYS A 321 6.26 40.20 10.60
N VAL A 322 6.84 39.83 11.74
CA VAL A 322 7.75 40.69 12.52
C VAL A 322 9.14 40.08 12.52
N ASP A 323 10.14 40.91 12.27
CA ASP A 323 11.54 40.52 12.31
C ASP A 323 11.85 39.77 13.61
N THR A 324 12.21 38.50 13.49
CA THR A 324 12.71 37.71 14.61
C THR A 324 14.17 38.02 14.71
N ASP A 325 14.55 38.69 15.79
CA ASP A 325 15.95 38.67 16.21
C ASP A 325 16.24 37.26 16.74
N VAL A 326 16.49 36.32 15.81
CA VAL A 326 16.71 34.90 16.12
C VAL A 326 18.00 34.76 16.97
N CYS A 327 18.90 35.73 16.85
CA CYS A 327 20.11 35.88 17.66
C CYS A 327 19.86 36.16 19.15
N ARG A 328 18.65 36.60 19.53
CA ARG A 328 18.30 36.81 20.94
C ARG A 328 18.21 35.52 21.75
N SER A 329 18.08 34.38 21.08
CA SER A 329 18.09 33.05 21.71
C SER A 329 19.50 32.51 21.99
N ASP A 330 20.55 33.28 21.62
CA ASP A 330 21.96 32.85 21.61
C ASP A 330 22.14 31.47 20.93
N PRO A 331 21.65 31.26 19.70
CA PRO A 331 21.68 29.94 19.05
C PRO A 331 23.08 29.52 18.59
N CYS A 332 23.99 30.49 18.41
CA CYS A 332 25.36 30.24 17.98
C CYS A 332 26.26 29.83 19.15
N GLU A 333 26.89 28.68 19.02
CA GLU A 333 27.76 28.10 20.04
C GLU A 333 29.23 28.56 19.90
N ASN A 334 30.06 28.18 20.88
CA ASN A 334 31.53 28.34 20.82
C ASN A 334 32.05 29.78 20.55
N GLY A 335 31.30 30.79 20.97
CA GLY A 335 31.69 32.20 20.82
C GLY A 335 31.51 32.75 19.41
N ALA A 336 30.73 32.06 18.57
CA ALA A 336 30.30 32.55 17.27
C ALA A 336 29.45 33.82 17.37
N THR A 337 29.59 34.68 16.36
CA THR A 337 28.79 35.91 16.27
C THR A 337 27.53 35.58 15.49
N CYS A 338 26.39 35.61 16.16
CA CYS A 338 25.12 35.47 15.49
C CYS A 338 24.83 36.71 14.65
N ILE A 339 24.56 36.50 13.36
CA ILE A 339 24.12 37.53 12.44
C ILE A 339 22.67 37.23 12.10
N ASP A 340 21.81 38.14 12.51
CA ASP A 340 20.39 38.10 12.21
C ASP A 340 20.19 38.35 10.72
N GLY A 341 19.63 37.37 10.01
CA GLY A 341 19.18 37.51 8.63
C GLY A 341 17.76 38.09 8.60
N ASN A 342 17.14 38.19 7.41
CA ASN A 342 15.68 38.11 7.34
C ASN A 342 15.42 36.68 7.80
N GLY A 343 15.27 36.54 9.14
CA GLY A 343 14.96 35.47 10.12
C GLY A 343 15.23 34.02 9.78
N ASP A 344 16.26 33.82 8.99
CA ASP A 344 17.24 32.87 9.43
C ASP A 344 18.27 33.62 10.29
N TYR A 345 19.10 32.88 11.03
CA TYR A 345 20.33 33.42 11.57
C TYR A 345 21.50 32.72 10.89
N THR A 346 22.53 33.48 10.63
CA THR A 346 23.81 32.89 10.23
C THR A 346 24.77 33.04 11.38
N CYS A 347 25.26 31.91 11.88
CA CYS A 347 26.36 31.96 12.83
C CYS A 347 27.65 32.24 12.06
N GLN A 348 28.20 33.43 12.26
CA GLN A 348 29.57 33.67 11.84
C GLN A 348 30.49 32.93 12.80
N CYS A 349 30.84 31.71 12.40
CA CYS A 349 31.74 30.86 13.17
C CYS A 349 33.10 31.55 13.33
N PRO A 350 33.69 31.52 14.54
CA PRO A 350 35.11 31.80 14.71
C PRO A 350 35.88 30.81 13.83
N SER A 351 37.06 31.21 13.35
CA SER A 351 37.88 30.39 12.46
C SER A 351 37.84 28.91 12.82
N GLY A 352 37.48 28.09 11.82
CA GLY A 352 37.41 26.63 11.75
C GLY A 352 36.32 25.90 12.55
N PHE A 353 35.47 26.58 13.32
CA PHE A 353 34.22 25.94 13.76
C PHE A 353 33.28 25.75 12.56
N LYS A 354 32.60 24.60 12.51
CA LYS A 354 31.68 24.21 11.44
C LYS A 354 30.32 23.81 12.03
N GLY A 355 29.32 23.65 11.18
CA GLY A 355 27.93 23.42 11.58
C GLY A 355 27.11 24.70 11.56
N ASP A 356 25.81 24.56 11.42
CA ASP A 356 24.87 25.67 11.26
C ASP A 356 24.87 26.57 12.52
N ASN A 357 25.20 25.99 13.68
CA ASN A 357 25.31 26.68 14.96
C ASN A 357 26.76 26.84 15.44
N CYS A 358 27.76 26.51 14.62
CA CYS A 358 29.17 26.44 15.00
C CYS A 358 29.44 25.47 16.17
N GLU A 359 28.62 24.42 16.28
CA GLU A 359 28.67 23.40 17.33
C GLU A 359 29.83 22.40 17.11
N PHE A 360 30.28 22.23 15.86
CA PHE A 360 31.36 21.31 15.54
C PHE A 360 32.70 22.01 15.67
N ALA A 361 33.47 21.57 16.65
CA ALA A 361 34.85 21.97 16.78
C ALA A 361 35.65 21.48 15.55
N PRO A 362 36.61 22.28 15.06
CA PRO A 362 37.33 22.11 13.78
C PRO A 362 37.99 20.74 13.54
N CYS A 363 38.09 19.86 14.55
CA CYS A 363 38.98 18.69 14.58
C CYS A 363 38.33 17.45 15.20
N SER A 364 37.00 17.40 15.26
CA SER A 364 36.28 16.40 16.05
C SER A 364 35.92 15.11 15.29
N GLU A 365 35.81 15.11 13.95
CA GLU A 365 35.11 14.01 13.25
C GLU A 365 35.87 13.25 12.14
N ASP A 366 36.94 13.77 11.52
CA ASP A 366 37.47 13.08 10.31
C ASP A 366 38.56 12.02 10.57
N TYR A 367 39.18 11.97 11.76
CA TYR A 367 40.34 11.10 11.97
C TYR A 367 40.16 10.17 13.18
N GLY A 368 39.92 8.88 12.87
CA GLY A 368 39.97 7.80 13.84
C GLY A 368 41.37 7.57 14.42
N PRO A 369 41.51 6.79 15.51
CA PRO A 369 42.81 6.42 16.04
C PRO A 369 43.68 5.72 14.97
N PRO A 370 45.01 5.65 15.16
CA PRO A 370 45.87 4.87 14.27
C PRO A 370 45.32 3.46 14.05
N GLU A 371 45.42 2.93 12.83
CA GLU A 371 45.12 1.52 12.59
C GLU A 371 46.07 0.66 13.44
N HIS A 372 45.52 -0.36 14.11
CA HIS A 372 46.22 -1.15 15.14
C HIS A 372 46.78 -0.32 16.31
N GLY A 373 46.09 0.77 16.67
CA GLY A 373 46.46 1.63 17.79
C GLY A 373 45.29 2.37 18.44
N SER A 374 45.64 3.32 19.29
CA SER A 374 44.71 4.14 20.06
C SER A 374 45.16 5.59 20.10
N ALA A 375 44.18 6.50 20.22
CA ALA A 375 44.41 7.92 20.41
C ALA A 375 43.74 8.38 21.72
N THR A 376 44.47 9.16 22.51
CA THR A 376 43.96 9.80 23.74
C THR A 376 43.99 11.31 23.54
N CYS A 377 42.82 11.94 23.52
CA CYS A 377 42.67 13.36 23.22
C CYS A 377 42.08 14.14 24.40
N ALA A 378 42.53 15.39 24.59
CA ALA A 378 42.02 16.32 25.58
C ALA A 378 41.93 17.74 25.00
N ASP A 379 40.90 18.48 25.37
CA ASP A 379 40.71 19.85 24.91
C ASP A 379 41.69 20.79 25.63
N VAL A 380 42.31 21.69 24.86
CA VAL A 380 43.24 22.70 25.38
C VAL A 380 42.54 24.05 25.52
N SER A 381 42.86 24.77 26.59
CA SER A 381 42.20 26.02 27.01
C SER A 381 42.29 27.19 26.01
N THR A 382 43.06 27.04 24.92
CA THR A 382 43.24 28.03 23.86
C THR A 382 42.36 27.80 22.63
N GLY A 383 41.41 26.84 22.67
CA GLY A 383 40.47 26.57 21.58
C GLY A 383 41.01 25.59 20.54
N GLY A 384 41.42 24.40 20.99
CA GLY A 384 41.91 23.32 20.13
C GLY A 384 41.92 21.97 20.87
N ARG A 385 42.41 20.91 20.22
CA ARG A 385 42.47 19.55 20.79
C ARG A 385 43.91 19.03 20.79
N PHE A 386 44.37 18.48 21.91
CA PHE A 386 45.67 17.82 22.03
C PHE A 386 45.49 16.31 22.10
N CYS A 387 46.12 15.56 21.22
CA CYS A 387 46.05 14.10 21.16
C CYS A 387 47.43 13.47 21.27
N THR A 388 47.50 12.33 21.96
CA THR A 388 48.66 11.41 21.94
C THR A 388 48.22 10.07 21.39
N VAL A 389 49.10 9.40 20.66
CA VAL A 389 48.80 8.12 20.01
C VAL A 389 49.72 7.00 20.49
N ALA A 390 49.25 5.76 20.42
CA ALA A 390 50.01 4.57 20.77
C ALA A 390 49.56 3.37 19.94
N CYS A 391 50.49 2.47 19.62
CA CYS A 391 50.17 1.19 18.98
C CYS A 391 49.68 0.15 19.99
N ASP A 392 48.86 -0.77 19.50
CA ASP A 392 48.44 -1.96 20.22
C ASP A 392 49.61 -2.92 20.42
N ALA A 393 49.45 -3.88 21.35
CA ALA A 393 50.48 -4.88 21.58
C ALA A 393 50.77 -5.67 20.28
N GLN A 394 52.06 -5.84 19.95
CA GLN A 394 52.59 -6.51 18.74
C GLN A 394 52.67 -5.65 17.46
N HIS A 395 52.20 -4.40 17.51
CA HIS A 395 52.34 -3.46 16.40
C HIS A 395 53.25 -2.31 16.80
N GLU A 396 53.92 -1.75 15.81
CA GLU A 396 54.84 -0.63 16.00
C GLU A 396 54.66 0.39 14.90
N PHE A 397 54.91 1.66 15.21
CA PHE A 397 54.80 2.68 14.19
C PHE A 397 55.92 2.49 13.17
N ALA A 398 55.56 2.44 11.88
CA ALA A 398 56.53 2.49 10.79
C ALA A 398 57.36 3.79 10.82
N CYS A 399 56.84 4.85 11.43
CA CYS A 399 57.53 6.11 11.68
C CYS A 399 57.35 6.54 13.14
N GLU A 400 58.41 7.02 13.81
CA GLU A 400 58.26 7.55 15.17
C GLU A 400 57.17 8.66 15.22
N PRO A 401 56.14 8.51 16.08
CA PRO A 401 55.09 9.52 16.20
C PRO A 401 55.65 10.77 16.90
N ALA A 402 54.97 11.90 16.73
CA ALA A 402 55.29 13.13 17.49
C ALA A 402 54.96 12.95 19.00
N ASP A 403 55.54 13.78 19.86
CA ASP A 403 55.22 13.77 21.30
C ASP A 403 53.74 14.07 21.57
N GLY A 404 53.06 14.72 20.62
CA GLY A 404 51.61 14.83 20.54
C GLY A 404 51.17 15.65 19.33
N TYR A 405 49.86 15.83 19.19
CA TYR A 405 49.23 16.49 18.05
C TYR A 405 48.25 17.54 18.55
N THR A 406 48.44 18.79 18.15
CA THR A 406 47.51 19.90 18.45
C THR A 406 46.75 20.28 17.21
N CYS A 407 45.43 20.37 17.32
CA CYS A 407 44.65 21.00 16.27
C CYS A 407 44.46 22.50 16.57
N ASP A 408 44.65 23.33 15.55
CA ASP A 408 44.41 24.77 15.63
C ASP A 408 42.92 25.11 15.43
N PRO A 409 42.52 26.36 15.72
CA PRO A 409 41.16 26.81 15.48
C PRO A 409 40.74 26.66 14.02
N GLU A 410 41.64 26.76 13.05
CA GLU A 410 41.34 26.60 11.62
C GLU A 410 41.06 25.14 11.18
N GLY A 411 41.21 24.15 12.08
CA GLY A 411 40.97 22.73 11.78
C GLY A 411 42.18 21.99 11.26
N GLN A 412 43.37 22.59 11.33
CA GLN A 412 44.61 21.97 10.89
C GLN A 412 45.34 21.31 12.07
N TRP A 413 45.82 20.08 11.84
CA TRP A 413 46.61 19.33 12.82
C TRP A 413 48.11 19.70 12.74
N HIS A 414 48.72 19.93 13.90
CA HIS A 414 50.13 20.28 14.06
C HIS A 414 50.83 19.31 15.01
N GLU A 415 52.04 18.89 14.66
CA GLU A 415 52.91 18.07 15.52
C GLU A 415 53.50 18.89 16.67
N VAL A 416 53.49 18.33 17.89
CA VAL A 416 54.17 18.88 19.07
C VAL A 416 55.36 18.00 19.39
N GLY A 417 56.54 18.61 19.54
CA GLY A 417 57.77 17.92 19.96
C GLY A 417 58.33 16.98 18.88
N ARG A 418 59.27 17.48 18.08
CA ARG A 418 59.89 16.69 16.99
C ARG A 418 61.19 16.03 17.43
N SER A 419 61.31 14.74 17.15
CA SER A 419 62.53 14.14 16.62
C SER A 419 62.20 12.81 15.96
N GLY A 420 62.41 12.64 14.65
CA GLY A 420 62.24 11.29 14.09
C GLY A 420 62.42 11.03 12.59
N CYS A 421 61.88 11.82 11.64
CA CYS A 421 62.06 11.50 10.20
C CYS A 421 62.40 12.69 9.29
N PRO A 422 63.37 12.53 8.36
CA PRO A 422 63.74 13.53 7.38
C PRO A 422 62.89 13.42 6.10
N ALA A 423 61.58 13.65 6.20
CA ALA A 423 60.77 14.03 5.05
C ALA A 423 59.58 14.86 5.53
N ARG A 424 59.33 15.99 4.87
CA ARG A 424 58.34 17.00 5.24
C ARG A 424 56.94 16.39 5.44
N LEU A 425 56.53 16.26 6.70
CA LEU A 425 55.11 16.21 7.05
C LEU A 425 54.64 17.67 7.13
N SER A 426 53.86 18.06 6.13
CA SER A 426 53.00 19.25 6.17
C SER A 426 51.60 18.81 5.72
N GLU A 427 50.67 19.05 6.63
CA GLU A 427 49.24 19.32 6.45
C GLU A 427 48.22 18.18 6.71
N ASP A 428 48.20 17.01 6.06
CA ASP A 428 46.87 16.33 5.97
C ASP A 428 46.74 14.85 6.44
N ALA A 429 47.34 14.47 7.57
CA ALA A 429 46.85 13.39 8.46
C ALA A 429 47.64 13.46 9.77
N PRO A 430 47.01 13.49 10.96
CA PRO A 430 47.72 13.86 12.18
C PRO A 430 48.78 12.83 12.57
N TRP A 431 48.46 11.54 12.62
CA TRP A 431 49.37 10.51 13.17
C TRP A 431 49.67 9.37 12.18
N PRO A 432 50.85 8.72 12.30
CA PRO A 432 51.18 7.50 11.55
C PRO A 432 50.38 6.30 12.06
N ASP A 433 50.10 5.33 11.18
CA ASP A 433 49.52 4.05 11.56
C ASP A 433 50.58 3.07 12.07
N CYS A 434 50.09 2.04 12.77
CA CYS A 434 50.91 0.97 13.32
C CYS A 434 50.92 -0.23 12.37
N SER A 435 52.08 -0.88 12.25
CA SER A 435 52.27 -2.05 11.40
C SER A 435 52.79 -3.21 12.21
N GLU A 436 52.47 -4.43 11.78
CA GLU A 436 52.90 -5.65 12.45
C GLU A 436 54.43 -5.82 12.30
N ALA A 437 55.10 -6.13 13.42
CA ALA A 437 56.54 -6.38 13.45
C ALA A 437 56.86 -7.82 12.99
N TYR A 438 57.43 -7.95 11.80
CA TYR A 438 57.88 -9.24 11.25
C TYR A 438 59.34 -9.51 11.58
N TRP A 439 59.54 -10.53 12.41
CA TRP A 439 60.85 -11.04 12.80
C TRP A 439 61.34 -12.15 11.86
N PHE A 440 61.13 -12.00 10.54
CA PHE A 440 61.60 -12.95 9.54
C PHE A 440 62.82 -12.42 8.79
N GLY A 441 63.85 -13.26 8.67
CA GLY A 441 65.13 -12.91 8.08
C GLY A 441 66.29 -13.33 8.98
N PHE A 442 67.43 -13.63 8.40
CA PHE A 442 68.65 -13.89 9.18
C PHE A 442 69.41 -12.57 9.32
N PRO A 443 69.66 -12.08 10.55
CA PRO A 443 70.36 -10.81 10.71
C PRO A 443 71.77 -10.87 10.14
N ARG A 444 72.13 -9.82 9.39
CA ARG A 444 73.40 -9.69 8.68
C ARG A 444 74.21 -8.59 9.35
N MET A 445 75.50 -8.84 9.58
CA MET A 445 76.44 -7.76 9.89
C MET A 445 77.34 -7.54 8.70
N LYS A 446 77.32 -6.32 8.17
CA LYS A 446 78.08 -5.88 7.03
C LYS A 446 79.22 -4.98 7.49
N ALA A 447 80.45 -5.24 7.08
CA ALA A 447 81.55 -4.31 7.31
C ALA A 447 82.26 -3.98 5.99
N GLU A 448 82.44 -2.69 5.74
CA GLU A 448 83.26 -2.20 4.64
C GLU A 448 84.74 -2.29 5.00
N SER A 449 85.54 -2.70 4.03
CA SER A 449 86.97 -2.84 4.21
C SER A 449 87.74 -2.50 2.95
N ASP A 450 88.90 -1.90 3.17
CA ASP A 450 89.80 -1.47 2.12
C ASP A 450 91.05 -2.33 2.15
N PHE A 451 91.35 -2.92 1.01
CA PHE A 451 92.67 -3.48 0.74
C PHE A 451 93.50 -2.48 -0.05
N TYR A 452 94.67 -2.10 0.47
CA TYR A 452 95.60 -1.21 -0.20
C TYR A 452 96.86 -1.94 -0.66
N TYR A 453 97.25 -1.72 -1.92
CA TYR A 453 98.52 -2.16 -2.48
C TYR A 453 99.14 -1.07 -3.39
N ASP A 454 100.47 -0.94 -3.32
CA ASP A 454 101.28 0.01 -4.09
C ASP A 454 101.70 -0.63 -5.43
N GLY A 455 100.78 -0.66 -6.40
CA GLY A 455 100.98 -1.20 -7.76
C GLY A 455 99.98 -0.66 -8.79
N ASP A 456 100.16 -1.02 -10.07
CA ASP A 456 99.28 -0.58 -11.17
C ASP A 456 98.02 -1.44 -11.27
N CYS A 457 96.86 -0.79 -11.15
CA CYS A 457 95.54 -1.40 -11.09
C CYS A 457 94.84 -1.46 -12.45
N GLN A 458 95.14 -0.51 -13.34
CA GLN A 458 94.37 -0.31 -14.57
C GLN A 458 94.55 -1.43 -15.60
N SER A 459 95.62 -2.21 -15.51
CA SER A 459 95.89 -3.33 -16.43
C SER A 459 95.41 -4.70 -15.94
N ASN A 460 95.02 -4.84 -14.66
CA ASN A 460 94.91 -6.15 -13.99
C ASN A 460 93.63 -6.36 -13.16
N GLU A 461 92.59 -5.52 -13.35
CA GLU A 461 91.36 -5.52 -12.55
C GLU A 461 90.66 -6.89 -12.42
N ALA A 462 90.52 -7.64 -13.53
CA ALA A 462 89.87 -8.95 -13.53
C ALA A 462 90.68 -10.04 -12.81
N ASP A 463 92.02 -9.97 -12.87
CA ASP A 463 92.90 -10.88 -12.16
C ASP A 463 92.89 -10.58 -10.66
N ILE A 464 92.83 -9.30 -10.30
CA ILE A 464 92.67 -8.84 -8.90
C ILE A 464 91.36 -9.40 -8.31
N ILE A 465 90.22 -9.27 -9.00
CA ILE A 465 88.93 -9.82 -8.55
C ILE A 465 89.01 -11.33 -8.33
N GLN A 466 89.49 -12.10 -9.31
CA GLN A 466 89.61 -13.56 -9.19
C GLN A 466 90.58 -14.00 -8.08
N MET A 467 91.62 -13.23 -7.81
CA MET A 467 92.56 -13.52 -6.71
C MET A 467 91.90 -13.34 -5.35
N PHE A 468 91.14 -12.25 -5.16
CA PHE A 468 90.38 -12.03 -3.94
C PHE A 468 89.30 -13.10 -3.75
N GLU A 469 88.57 -13.48 -4.80
CA GLU A 469 87.63 -14.61 -4.75
C GLU A 469 88.31 -15.91 -4.29
N ARG A 470 89.54 -16.20 -4.74
CA ARG A 470 90.30 -17.37 -4.28
C ARG A 470 90.76 -17.28 -2.83
N LEU A 471 91.24 -16.11 -2.38
CA LEU A 471 91.58 -15.88 -0.98
C LEU A 471 90.38 -16.18 -0.09
N PHE A 472 89.22 -15.62 -0.45
CA PHE A 472 88.00 -15.74 0.33
C PHE A 472 87.47 -17.18 0.37
N ASN A 473 87.58 -17.94 -0.72
CA ASN A 473 87.26 -19.36 -0.72
C ASN A 473 88.14 -20.20 0.24
N THR A 474 89.34 -19.71 0.61
CA THR A 474 90.18 -20.38 1.63
C THR A 474 89.84 -19.99 3.07
N LEU A 475 89.03 -18.96 3.27
CA LEU A 475 88.55 -18.52 4.59
C LEU A 475 87.29 -19.27 5.04
N ASP A 476 86.53 -19.80 4.08
CA ASP A 476 85.27 -20.52 4.30
C ASP A 476 85.45 -21.75 5.23
N GLU A 477 86.65 -22.36 5.22
CA GLU A 477 86.99 -23.46 6.13
C GLU A 477 87.36 -23.00 7.56
N ALA A 478 87.79 -21.74 7.75
CA ALA A 478 88.19 -21.19 9.04
C ALA A 478 87.01 -20.58 9.84
N ALA A 479 85.90 -20.23 9.17
CA ALA A 479 84.78 -19.50 9.76
C ALA A 479 83.74 -20.34 10.52
N THR A 480 83.93 -21.66 10.66
CA THR A 480 82.94 -22.55 11.30
C THR A 480 83.23 -22.81 12.77
N SER A 481 82.99 -21.80 13.62
CA SER A 481 82.80 -22.06 15.06
C SER A 481 81.66 -21.25 15.67
N GLY A 482 80.47 -21.84 15.65
CA GLY A 482 79.50 -21.69 16.75
C GLY A 482 78.39 -20.64 16.66
N SER A 483 78.34 -19.71 15.68
CA SER A 483 77.21 -18.75 15.62
C SER A 483 76.85 -18.12 14.27
N GLY A 484 77.49 -18.44 13.15
CA GLY A 484 77.12 -17.87 11.85
C GLY A 484 78.03 -18.31 10.71
N THR A 485 77.53 -18.23 9.48
CA THR A 485 78.31 -18.40 8.25
C THR A 485 78.74 -17.02 7.76
N SER A 486 80.01 -16.83 7.45
CA SER A 486 80.49 -15.60 6.80
C SER A 486 80.44 -15.76 5.29
N ASN A 487 79.67 -14.92 4.60
CA ASN A 487 79.70 -14.81 3.15
C ASN A 487 80.33 -13.47 2.78
N ILE A 488 81.08 -13.43 1.68
CA ILE A 488 81.62 -12.18 1.15
C ILE A 488 80.83 -11.86 -0.11
N GLU A 489 80.18 -10.72 -0.11
CA GLU A 489 79.33 -10.25 -1.21
C GLU A 489 79.87 -8.90 -1.70
N ASN A 490 79.66 -8.57 -2.98
CA ASN A 490 80.09 -7.33 -3.63
C ASN A 490 81.60 -7.01 -3.52
N ILE A 491 82.35 -7.40 -4.55
CA ILE A 491 83.74 -6.96 -4.75
C ILE A 491 83.72 -5.78 -5.72
N ASN A 492 84.10 -4.59 -5.23
CA ASN A 492 84.24 -3.40 -6.07
C ASN A 492 85.71 -2.92 -6.07
N VAL A 493 86.34 -2.94 -7.24
CA VAL A 493 87.74 -2.52 -7.38
C VAL A 493 87.78 -1.06 -7.82
N ALA A 494 88.25 -0.17 -6.93
CA ALA A 494 88.37 1.25 -7.21
C ALA A 494 89.85 1.63 -7.42
N CYS A 495 90.27 1.77 -8.68
CA CYS A 495 91.60 2.24 -9.03
C CYS A 495 91.68 3.79 -8.89
N GLY A 496 92.37 4.34 -7.88
CA GLY A 496 92.48 5.79 -7.70
C GLY A 496 93.62 6.26 -6.78
N GLN A 497 94.23 7.42 -7.09
CA GLN A 497 95.28 8.05 -6.25
C GLN A 497 94.69 8.65 -4.97
N THR A 498 94.81 7.95 -3.86
CA THR A 498 94.48 8.49 -2.53
C THR A 498 95.55 9.46 -2.04
N ASN A 499 95.16 10.70 -1.72
CA ASN A 499 96.04 11.79 -1.25
C ASN A 499 96.63 11.62 0.17
N ALA A 500 97.19 10.45 0.53
CA ALA A 500 97.73 10.25 1.88
C ALA A 500 99.12 9.58 1.99
N ARG A 501 99.67 8.95 0.94
CA ARG A 501 101.10 8.57 0.88
C ARG A 501 101.56 8.64 -0.57
N SER A 502 102.74 9.18 -0.79
CA SER A 502 103.33 9.38 -2.12
C SER A 502 103.60 8.03 -2.82
N GLY A 503 102.68 7.54 -3.67
CA GLY A 503 102.80 6.30 -4.46
C GLY A 503 101.63 6.05 -5.44
N ILE A 504 101.80 5.11 -6.39
CA ILE A 504 100.74 4.64 -7.31
C ILE A 504 100.17 3.36 -6.70
N GLY A 505 98.99 3.43 -6.10
CA GLY A 505 98.33 2.28 -5.50
C GLY A 505 96.84 2.21 -5.83
N PHE A 506 96.21 1.13 -5.41
CA PHE A 506 94.76 0.93 -5.55
C PHE A 506 94.11 0.44 -4.28
N THR A 507 92.80 0.68 -4.20
CA THR A 507 91.95 0.23 -3.10
C THR A 507 90.91 -0.75 -3.62
N VAL A 508 90.81 -1.93 -3.01
CA VAL A 508 89.68 -2.85 -3.25
C VAL A 508 88.72 -2.71 -2.08
N GLN A 509 87.47 -2.39 -2.38
CA GLN A 509 86.40 -2.30 -1.40
C GLN A 509 85.55 -3.55 -1.49
N PHE A 510 85.27 -4.15 -0.34
CA PHE A 510 84.36 -5.27 -0.26
C PHE A 510 83.59 -5.28 1.04
N ASP A 511 82.41 -5.90 0.96
CA ASP A 511 81.51 -6.09 2.07
C ASP A 511 81.72 -7.47 2.69
N VAL A 512 82.20 -7.51 3.93
CA VAL A 512 82.26 -8.77 4.69
C VAL A 512 80.94 -8.93 5.44
N ILE A 513 80.16 -9.97 5.11
CA ILE A 513 78.84 -10.21 5.68
C ILE A 513 78.86 -11.43 6.59
N ALA A 514 78.63 -11.22 7.88
CA ALA A 514 78.37 -12.31 8.82
C ALA A 514 76.86 -12.54 8.93
N ILE A 515 76.39 -13.72 8.53
CA ILE A 515 74.97 -14.10 8.59
C ILE A 515 74.76 -14.97 9.84
N SER A 516 73.87 -14.52 10.73
CA SER A 516 73.42 -15.32 11.87
C SER A 516 72.50 -16.44 11.40
N THR A 517 72.63 -17.65 11.94
CA THR A 517 71.62 -18.71 11.74
C THR A 517 70.48 -18.66 12.77
N MET A 518 70.49 -17.67 13.68
CA MET A 518 69.47 -17.48 14.71
C MET A 518 68.39 -16.46 14.26
N PRO A 519 67.11 -16.69 14.60
CA PRO A 519 66.02 -15.73 14.38
C PRO A 519 66.30 -14.37 15.06
N PRO A 520 65.85 -13.23 14.49
CA PRO A 520 66.17 -11.89 14.98
C PRO A 520 65.68 -11.61 16.41
N ASP A 521 64.56 -12.20 16.81
CA ASP A 521 63.96 -12.11 18.16
C ASP A 521 64.75 -12.90 19.23
N HIS A 522 65.66 -13.76 18.82
CA HIS A 522 66.47 -14.63 19.69
C HIS A 522 67.95 -14.19 19.78
N ILE A 523 68.38 -13.16 19.05
CA ILE A 523 69.76 -12.67 19.10
C ILE A 523 69.97 -11.79 20.34
N THR A 524 70.83 -12.22 21.25
CA THR A 524 71.18 -11.40 22.42
C THR A 524 72.27 -10.37 22.10
N LYS A 525 72.43 -9.35 22.95
CA LYS A 525 73.58 -8.41 22.86
C LYS A 525 74.93 -9.13 22.86
N ALA A 526 75.01 -10.29 23.53
CA ALA A 526 76.21 -11.11 23.54
C ALA A 526 76.46 -11.80 22.19
N ASP A 527 75.40 -12.16 21.47
CA ASP A 527 75.48 -12.77 20.14
C ASP A 527 75.82 -11.74 19.05
N GLN A 528 75.31 -10.51 19.15
CA GLN A 528 75.76 -9.40 18.30
C GLN A 528 77.25 -9.06 18.53
N ALA A 529 77.70 -8.99 19.78
CA ALA A 529 79.12 -8.79 20.07
C ALA A 529 79.97 -9.91 19.45
N ARG A 530 79.50 -11.17 19.51
CA ARG A 530 80.17 -12.31 18.86
C ARG A 530 80.26 -12.17 17.35
N LEU A 531 79.21 -11.71 16.68
CA LEU A 531 79.22 -11.44 15.23
C LEU A 531 80.18 -10.30 14.86
N MET A 532 80.26 -9.22 15.65
CA MET A 532 81.26 -8.16 15.44
C MET A 532 82.69 -8.68 15.66
N PHE A 533 82.91 -9.50 16.68
CA PHE A 533 84.22 -10.14 16.91
C PHE A 533 84.57 -11.10 15.76
N LEU A 534 83.60 -11.83 15.22
CA LEU A 534 83.80 -12.71 14.06
C LEU A 534 84.27 -11.92 12.84
N LEU A 535 83.64 -10.78 12.52
CA LEU A 535 84.08 -9.91 11.41
C LEU A 535 85.50 -9.38 11.61
N ARG A 536 85.84 -9.03 12.85
CA ARG A 536 87.20 -8.61 13.20
C ARG A 536 88.21 -9.76 13.07
N ASP A 537 87.84 -10.96 13.49
CA ASP A 537 88.69 -12.15 13.41
C ASP A 537 88.93 -12.55 11.95
N VAL A 538 87.91 -12.46 11.09
CA VAL A 538 88.05 -12.64 9.63
C VAL A 538 89.02 -11.61 9.03
N ALA A 539 88.89 -10.34 9.42
CA ALA A 539 89.80 -9.28 8.96
C ALA A 539 91.25 -9.50 9.42
N ILE A 540 91.44 -9.96 10.66
CA ILE A 540 92.76 -10.33 11.20
C ILE A 540 93.32 -11.55 10.46
N GLU A 541 92.50 -12.54 10.16
CA GLU A 541 92.93 -13.75 9.44
C GLU A 541 93.36 -13.44 8.01
N ILE A 542 92.61 -12.58 7.29
CA ILE A 542 93.00 -12.03 5.99
C ILE A 542 94.38 -11.35 6.10
N GLN A 543 94.55 -10.45 7.07
CA GLN A 543 95.81 -9.76 7.28
C GLN A 543 96.95 -10.73 7.64
N ASN A 544 96.69 -11.78 8.42
CA ASN A 544 97.68 -12.79 8.79
C ASN A 544 98.10 -13.65 7.60
N LYS A 545 97.17 -14.08 6.74
CA LYS A 545 97.47 -14.84 5.52
C LYS A 545 98.28 -14.01 4.51
N ILE A 546 98.00 -12.71 4.40
CA ILE A 546 98.80 -11.77 3.62
C ILE A 546 100.20 -11.61 4.24
N SER A 547 100.28 -11.39 5.56
CA SER A 547 101.56 -11.06 6.25
C SER A 547 102.49 -12.27 6.40
N SER A 548 101.95 -13.49 6.48
CA SER A 548 102.70 -14.74 6.59
C SER A 548 103.21 -15.27 5.24
N GLY A 549 102.78 -14.66 4.12
CA GLY A 549 103.09 -15.11 2.77
C GLY A 549 102.37 -16.41 2.36
N GLU A 550 101.42 -16.87 3.18
CA GLU A 550 100.56 -18.02 2.88
C GLU A 550 99.62 -17.72 1.71
N PHE A 551 99.27 -16.45 1.53
CA PHE A 551 98.64 -15.92 0.33
C PHE A 551 99.59 -14.94 -0.38
N SER A 552 100.34 -15.45 -1.37
CA SER A 552 101.20 -14.63 -2.22
C SER A 552 100.36 -14.01 -3.34
N MET A 553 100.25 -12.69 -3.33
CA MET A 553 99.60 -11.93 -4.38
C MET A 553 100.61 -11.69 -5.49
N ILE A 554 100.41 -12.35 -6.63
CA ILE A 554 101.28 -12.18 -7.80
C ILE A 554 100.57 -11.25 -8.78
N ILE A 555 101.04 -10.01 -8.86
CA ILE A 555 100.56 -9.01 -9.83
C ILE A 555 101.72 -8.77 -10.81
N ASP A 556 101.51 -9.01 -12.09
CA ASP A 556 102.55 -8.98 -13.15
C ASP A 556 103.78 -9.87 -12.87
N GLY A 557 103.56 -11.03 -12.24
CA GLY A 557 104.63 -12.01 -11.98
C GLY A 557 105.57 -11.65 -10.83
N MET A 558 105.27 -10.59 -10.07
CA MET A 558 106.01 -10.16 -8.88
C MET A 558 105.15 -10.31 -7.61
N ASP A 559 105.80 -10.72 -6.51
CA ASP A 559 105.18 -10.91 -5.20
C ASP A 559 104.88 -9.54 -4.56
N ALA A 560 103.61 -9.30 -4.26
CA ALA A 560 103.07 -8.03 -3.76
C ALA A 560 103.39 -7.81 -2.26
N GLN A 561 104.67 -7.58 -1.96
CA GLN A 561 105.14 -7.30 -0.60
C GLN A 561 104.76 -5.87 -0.16
N GLY A 562 104.10 -5.74 1.00
CA GLY A 562 103.71 -4.44 1.56
C GLY A 562 102.22 -4.10 1.47
N ALA A 563 101.38 -5.05 1.04
CA ALA A 563 99.94 -4.93 1.07
C ALA A 563 99.38 -4.81 2.51
N SER A 564 98.30 -4.04 2.67
CA SER A 564 97.62 -3.88 3.96
C SER A 564 96.11 -3.96 3.80
N PHE A 565 95.46 -4.63 4.74
CA PHE A 565 94.02 -4.75 4.83
C PHE A 565 93.50 -4.00 6.06
N THR A 566 92.52 -3.12 5.88
CA THR A 566 91.97 -2.30 6.97
C THR A 566 90.45 -2.19 6.86
N MET A 567 89.73 -2.43 7.95
CA MET A 567 88.31 -2.10 8.04
C MET A 567 88.16 -0.57 8.04
N THR A 568 87.37 -0.05 7.10
CA THR A 568 87.23 1.40 6.90
C THR A 568 85.96 1.97 7.51
N ALA A 569 84.98 1.11 7.82
CA ALA A 569 83.80 1.47 8.59
C ALA A 569 83.55 0.47 9.74
N PRO A 570 82.88 0.92 10.83
CA PRO A 570 82.30 0.01 11.82
C PRO A 570 81.29 -0.94 11.17
N PRO A 571 81.17 -2.20 11.61
CA PRO A 571 80.13 -3.11 11.13
C PRO A 571 78.73 -2.52 11.36
N VAL A 572 77.89 -2.58 10.33
CA VAL A 572 76.48 -2.17 10.35
C VAL A 572 75.59 -3.42 10.38
N PHE A 573 74.50 -3.36 11.14
CA PHE A 573 73.51 -4.43 11.22
C PHE A 573 72.44 -4.20 10.16
N GLU A 574 72.15 -5.22 9.35
CA GLU A 574 71.21 -5.16 8.24
C GLU A 574 70.24 -6.36 8.28
N VAL A 575 69.03 -6.17 7.74
CA VAL A 575 68.01 -7.21 7.57
C VAL A 575 67.45 -7.12 6.15
N ASP A 576 67.24 -8.29 5.54
CA ASP A 576 66.72 -8.43 4.17
C ASP A 576 65.18 -8.48 4.20
N CYS A 577 64.55 -7.31 4.20
CA CYS A 577 63.09 -7.16 4.18
C CYS A 577 62.54 -7.27 2.76
N GLN A 578 61.30 -7.76 2.61
CA GLN A 578 60.66 -7.89 1.30
C GLN A 578 60.32 -6.52 0.69
N ASP A 579 60.03 -6.50 -0.62
CA ASP A 579 59.47 -5.31 -1.28
C ASP A 579 58.19 -4.87 -0.56
N GLY A 580 58.03 -3.56 -0.33
CA GLY A 580 56.92 -3.02 0.45
C GLY A 580 57.11 -3.03 1.98
N GLN A 581 58.22 -3.59 2.48
CA GLN A 581 58.57 -3.60 3.92
C GLN A 581 59.76 -2.70 4.23
N MET A 582 59.65 -1.85 5.25
CA MET A 582 60.77 -1.05 5.74
C MET A 582 61.57 -1.80 6.80
N THR A 583 62.85 -1.42 6.93
CA THR A 583 63.77 -2.01 7.89
C THR A 583 63.86 -1.12 9.12
N VAL A 584 63.57 -1.67 10.29
CA VAL A 584 63.79 -0.98 11.57
C VAL A 584 65.05 -1.54 12.22
N ILE A 585 65.94 -0.64 12.64
CA ILE A 585 67.17 -0.99 13.36
C ILE A 585 67.16 -0.19 14.67
N GLU A 586 66.79 -0.86 15.75
CA GLU A 586 67.00 -0.33 17.10
C GLU A 586 68.31 -0.87 17.68
N SER A 587 68.80 -0.24 18.75
CA SER A 587 70.14 -0.45 19.31
C SER A 587 70.57 -1.93 19.48
N PHE A 588 69.62 -2.87 19.59
CA PHE A 588 69.89 -4.31 19.70
C PHE A 588 68.85 -5.23 18.98
N SER A 589 67.98 -4.70 18.14
CA SER A 589 66.93 -5.44 17.42
C SER A 589 66.84 -4.96 15.97
N ALA A 590 66.58 -5.87 15.04
CA ALA A 590 66.15 -5.49 13.70
C ALA A 590 65.09 -6.45 13.18
N TYR A 591 64.08 -5.86 12.57
CA TYR A 591 62.88 -6.51 12.08
C TYR A 591 62.31 -5.69 10.92
N CYS A 592 61.39 -6.29 10.20
CA CYS A 592 60.71 -5.66 9.09
C CYS A 592 59.33 -5.18 9.54
N LEU A 593 58.93 -4.00 9.09
CA LEU A 593 57.56 -3.50 9.22
C LEU A 593 56.96 -3.39 7.82
N ASP A 594 55.75 -3.89 7.64
CA ASP A 594 54.96 -3.59 6.46
C ASP A 594 54.72 -2.08 6.40
N CYS A 595 54.76 -1.48 5.20
CA CYS A 595 54.30 -0.10 5.09
C CYS A 595 52.77 -0.06 5.30
N PRO A 596 52.27 0.79 6.22
CA PRO A 596 50.84 0.86 6.49
C PRO A 596 50.06 1.41 5.29
N ARG A 597 48.74 1.25 5.33
CA ARG A 597 47.80 1.86 4.38
C ARG A 597 48.04 3.36 4.22
N GLY A 598 47.77 3.87 3.03
CA GLY A 598 48.13 5.22 2.62
C GLY A 598 49.62 5.44 2.37
N THR A 599 50.47 4.42 2.56
CA THR A 599 51.90 4.49 2.30
C THR A 599 52.40 3.30 1.49
N TYR A 600 53.60 3.43 0.93
CA TYR A 600 54.27 2.37 0.18
C TYR A 600 55.79 2.49 0.31
N LYS A 601 56.54 1.42 0.04
CA LYS A 601 58.01 1.48 -0.04
C LYS A 601 58.51 1.43 -1.49
N PRO A 602 59.01 2.54 -2.05
CA PRO A 602 59.66 2.51 -3.35
C PRO A 602 61.00 1.77 -3.29
N SER A 603 61.40 1.14 -4.40
CA SER A 603 62.59 0.27 -4.48
C SER A 603 63.93 0.94 -4.09
N ASN A 604 64.00 2.27 -4.11
CA ASN A 604 65.20 3.05 -3.75
C ASN A 604 65.14 3.69 -2.35
N SER A 605 64.12 3.38 -1.55
CA SER A 605 63.94 3.96 -0.21
C SER A 605 64.10 2.89 0.89
N THR A 606 64.67 3.29 2.01
CA THR A 606 64.73 2.49 3.25
C THR A 606 63.52 2.73 4.16
N THR A 607 62.62 3.64 3.79
CA THR A 607 61.45 4.08 4.58
C THR A 607 60.18 4.14 3.73
N CYS A 608 59.03 3.99 4.37
CA CYS A 608 57.72 4.14 3.75
C CYS A 608 57.45 5.61 3.38
N VAL A 609 56.80 5.85 2.24
CA VAL A 609 56.39 7.18 1.78
C VAL A 609 54.88 7.19 1.51
N LYS A 610 54.23 8.34 1.73
CA LYS A 610 52.79 8.49 1.51
C LYS A 610 52.43 8.48 0.01
N CYS A 611 51.23 8.00 -0.32
CA CYS A 611 50.63 8.17 -1.65
C CYS A 611 50.40 9.65 -1.99
N ASP A 612 50.54 10.03 -3.27
CA ASP A 612 50.30 11.42 -3.71
C ASP A 612 48.79 11.72 -3.87
N TYR A 613 48.41 12.98 -4.12
CA TYR A 613 47.01 13.42 -4.23
C TYR A 613 46.19 12.72 -5.33
N GLN A 614 46.83 11.99 -6.25
CA GLN A 614 46.12 11.25 -7.31
C GLN A 614 46.01 9.76 -7.00
N GLU A 615 46.47 9.35 -5.82
CA GLU A 615 46.72 7.97 -5.49
C GLU A 615 46.22 7.65 -4.06
N TYR A 616 45.84 6.40 -3.85
CA TYR A 616 45.47 5.85 -2.54
C TYR A 616 46.13 4.48 -2.35
N GLN A 617 46.17 3.99 -1.12
CA GLN A 617 46.62 2.63 -0.83
C GLN A 617 45.84 2.01 0.33
N ASP A 618 45.02 1.03 0.00
CA ASP A 618 44.11 0.29 0.88
C ASP A 618 44.65 -1.08 1.28
N GLU A 619 45.91 -1.39 1.01
CA GLU A 619 46.59 -2.61 1.44
C GLU A 619 47.95 -2.29 2.07
N GLU A 620 48.30 -3.00 3.14
CA GLU A 620 49.62 -2.89 3.78
C GLU A 620 50.71 -3.61 2.96
N GLY A 621 51.97 -3.25 3.19
CA GLY A 621 53.14 -3.95 2.64
C GLY A 621 53.32 -3.78 1.13
N GLN A 622 52.78 -2.71 0.54
CA GLN A 622 52.83 -2.49 -0.91
C GLN A 622 54.06 -1.69 -1.36
N SER A 623 54.51 -1.94 -2.59
CA SER A 623 55.65 -1.26 -3.21
C SER A 623 55.27 -0.10 -4.15
N SER A 624 53.97 0.19 -4.29
CA SER A 624 53.41 1.33 -5.06
C SER A 624 51.98 1.65 -4.61
N CYS A 625 51.47 2.85 -4.89
CA CYS A 625 50.06 3.22 -4.66
C CYS A 625 49.16 2.94 -5.88
N LYS A 626 47.84 2.86 -5.65
CA LYS A 626 46.80 2.74 -6.67
C LYS A 626 46.34 4.15 -7.11
N PHE A 627 45.98 4.36 -8.37
CA PHE A 627 45.44 5.65 -8.83
C PHE A 627 43.96 5.80 -8.44
N CYS A 628 43.56 7.02 -8.06
CA CYS A 628 42.17 7.40 -7.90
C CYS A 628 41.39 7.28 -9.24
N PRO A 629 40.06 7.06 -9.21
CA PRO A 629 39.22 7.09 -10.40
C PRO A 629 39.38 8.37 -11.24
N ALA A 630 39.19 8.26 -12.56
CA ALA A 630 39.33 9.40 -13.46
C ALA A 630 38.41 10.57 -13.05
N GLY A 631 38.95 11.78 -12.98
CA GLY A 631 38.22 12.98 -12.54
C GLY A 631 38.20 13.23 -11.03
N THR A 632 38.84 12.36 -10.24
CA THR A 632 38.92 12.47 -8.78
C THR A 632 40.36 12.62 -8.31
N ASN A 633 40.55 13.19 -7.12
CA ASN A 633 41.83 13.24 -6.41
C ASN A 633 41.60 12.83 -4.95
N ALA A 634 42.59 12.21 -4.33
CA ALA A 634 42.61 12.01 -2.89
C ALA A 634 42.45 13.37 -2.18
N VAL A 635 41.58 13.42 -1.16
CA VAL A 635 41.36 14.61 -0.32
C VAL A 635 42.66 15.07 0.33
N PHE A 636 43.54 14.12 0.65
CA PHE A 636 44.84 14.34 1.25
C PHE A 636 45.90 13.34 0.77
N ARG A 637 47.18 13.67 0.96
CA ARG A 637 48.28 12.73 0.70
C ARG A 637 48.27 11.58 1.69
N GLY A 638 48.36 10.37 1.16
CA GLY A 638 48.27 9.14 1.94
C GLY A 638 46.84 8.69 2.23
N ALA A 639 45.93 8.95 1.29
CA ALA A 639 44.59 8.34 1.27
C ALA A 639 44.69 6.82 1.45
N LYS A 640 43.89 6.30 2.38
CA LYS A 640 43.91 4.89 2.79
C LYS A 640 42.83 4.09 2.08
N ASP A 641 41.76 4.72 1.63
CA ASP A 641 40.67 4.06 0.93
C ASP A 641 40.36 4.76 -0.39
N ILE A 642 39.74 4.05 -1.33
CA ILE A 642 39.22 4.66 -2.57
C ILE A 642 38.13 5.70 -2.27
N ALA A 643 37.44 5.57 -1.13
CA ALA A 643 36.48 6.57 -0.64
C ALA A 643 37.12 7.92 -0.33
N ASP A 644 38.42 7.96 -0.04
CA ASP A 644 39.16 9.21 0.17
C ASP A 644 39.46 9.94 -1.16
N CYS A 645 39.17 9.33 -2.32
CA CYS A 645 39.25 9.98 -3.63
C CYS A 645 37.94 10.74 -3.90
N THR A 646 37.99 12.07 -3.97
CA THR A 646 36.81 12.92 -4.21
C THR A 646 36.89 13.64 -5.55
N ALA A 647 35.74 13.92 -6.16
CA ALA A 647 35.66 14.75 -7.35
C ALA A 647 35.91 16.21 -6.97
N ARG A 648 36.75 16.92 -7.74
CA ARG A 648 36.94 18.37 -7.58
C ARG A 648 35.96 19.09 -8.51
N CYS A 649 34.89 19.66 -7.95
CA CYS A 649 33.95 20.49 -8.71
C CYS A 649 34.68 21.73 -9.27
N VAL A 650 34.51 22.01 -10.57
CA VAL A 650 35.16 23.13 -11.26
C VAL A 650 34.15 24.27 -11.38
N GLY A 651 34.23 25.25 -10.48
CA GLY A 651 33.42 26.48 -10.48
C GLY A 651 33.63 27.25 -9.18
N ASP A 652 33.88 28.55 -9.26
CA ASP A 652 34.25 29.35 -8.08
C ASP A 652 33.07 29.67 -7.15
N GLU A 653 31.80 29.32 -7.49
CA GLU A 653 30.62 29.77 -6.72
C GLU A 653 29.39 28.81 -6.60
N ALA A 654 29.50 27.48 -6.75
CA ALA A 654 28.39 26.57 -6.39
C ALA A 654 28.83 25.14 -6.01
N PRO A 655 28.36 24.56 -4.89
CA PRO A 655 28.72 23.20 -4.47
C PRO A 655 27.93 22.16 -5.25
N CYS A 656 28.58 21.08 -5.67
CA CYS A 656 27.90 19.82 -5.96
C CYS A 656 27.25 19.33 -4.64
N ALA A 657 25.94 19.08 -4.64
CA ALA A 657 25.25 18.54 -3.48
C ALA A 657 25.29 17.00 -3.55
N ASP A 658 25.71 16.36 -2.47
CA ASP A 658 25.54 14.91 -2.23
C ASP A 658 26.11 14.01 -3.36
N CYS A 659 27.42 13.73 -3.30
CA CYS A 659 28.10 12.83 -4.23
C CYS A 659 28.21 11.41 -3.67
N ASP A 660 27.54 10.46 -4.32
CA ASP A 660 27.55 9.04 -3.92
C ASP A 660 28.46 8.19 -4.82
N LEU A 661 29.22 7.26 -4.21
CA LEU A 661 30.03 6.29 -4.95
C LEU A 661 29.17 5.11 -5.41
N VAL A 662 28.86 5.04 -6.72
CA VAL A 662 28.11 3.93 -7.30
C VAL A 662 28.96 3.23 -8.37
N ARG A 663 29.41 1.99 -8.08
CA ARG A 663 30.17 1.13 -9.01
C ARG A 663 31.48 1.74 -9.54
N GLY A 664 32.19 2.50 -8.71
CA GLY A 664 33.50 3.08 -9.06
C GLY A 664 33.44 4.40 -9.84
N SER A 665 32.24 4.97 -10.00
CA SER A 665 32.01 6.32 -10.49
C SER A 665 31.22 7.10 -9.45
N PHE A 666 31.55 8.39 -9.26
CA PHE A 666 30.77 9.29 -8.42
C PHE A 666 29.54 9.75 -9.20
N TYR A 667 28.39 9.72 -8.54
CA TYR A 667 27.15 10.31 -9.02
C TYR A 667 26.84 11.50 -8.11
N CYS A 668 26.99 12.70 -8.62
CA CYS A 668 26.73 13.93 -7.88
C CYS A 668 25.36 14.50 -8.28
N LYS A 669 24.76 15.31 -7.41
CA LYS A 669 23.62 16.15 -7.79
C LYS A 669 24.06 17.61 -7.85
N CYS A 670 23.44 18.38 -8.74
CA CYS A 670 23.55 19.83 -8.70
C CYS A 670 22.74 20.36 -7.52
N ALA A 671 23.23 21.40 -6.85
CA ALA A 671 22.48 22.07 -5.79
C ALA A 671 21.22 22.74 -6.34
N ASP A 672 20.25 23.04 -5.48
CA ASP A 672 19.00 23.71 -5.87
C ASP A 672 19.28 25.00 -6.65
N GLY A 673 18.59 25.20 -7.78
CA GLY A 673 18.83 26.29 -8.74
C GLY A 673 19.94 26.04 -9.75
N TRP A 674 20.40 24.80 -9.89
CA TRP A 674 21.42 24.38 -10.86
C TRP A 674 21.06 23.05 -11.51
N ALA A 675 21.31 22.94 -12.82
CA ALA A 675 21.10 21.75 -13.64
C ALA A 675 22.34 21.41 -14.46
N GLY A 676 22.53 20.14 -14.86
CA GLY A 676 23.84 19.71 -15.34
C GLY A 676 23.88 18.40 -16.08
N THR A 677 25.10 17.92 -16.33
CA THR A 677 25.32 16.60 -16.93
C THR A 677 24.62 15.51 -16.10
N SER A 678 24.22 14.41 -16.74
CA SER A 678 23.48 13.32 -16.08
C SER A 678 24.23 12.66 -14.91
N ASP A 679 25.53 12.90 -14.75
CA ASP A 679 26.39 12.46 -13.63
C ASP A 679 26.63 13.55 -12.57
N GLY A 680 26.07 14.75 -12.78
CA GLY A 680 26.13 15.92 -11.90
C GLY A 680 27.53 16.51 -11.72
N LEU A 681 28.46 16.20 -12.61
CA LEU A 681 29.85 16.68 -12.53
C LEU A 681 30.03 18.09 -13.12
N VAL A 682 29.12 18.52 -13.99
CA VAL A 682 29.10 19.87 -14.56
C VAL A 682 27.71 20.44 -14.37
N CYS A 683 27.59 21.48 -13.55
CA CYS A 683 26.34 22.18 -13.27
C CYS A 683 26.39 23.59 -13.88
N GLY A 684 25.34 23.96 -14.59
CA GLY A 684 25.02 25.32 -15.00
C GLY A 684 23.83 25.84 -14.19
N ARG A 685 23.57 27.13 -14.33
CA ARG A 685 22.45 27.81 -13.69
C ARG A 685 21.13 27.30 -14.29
N ASP A 686 20.14 27.13 -13.43
CA ASP A 686 18.77 26.71 -13.76
C ASP A 686 17.82 27.65 -13.00
N ASP A 687 17.51 28.80 -13.63
CA ASP A 687 16.78 29.91 -13.00
C ASP A 687 15.28 29.60 -12.83
N ASP A 688 14.70 28.69 -13.63
CA ASP A 688 13.28 28.30 -13.55
C ASP A 688 13.01 26.91 -12.95
N MET A 689 14.08 26.20 -12.59
CA MET A 689 14.10 24.94 -11.83
C MET A 689 13.42 23.77 -12.54
N ASP A 690 13.55 23.71 -13.86
CA ASP A 690 12.95 22.64 -14.67
C ASP A 690 13.89 21.44 -14.88
N GLY A 691 15.14 21.55 -14.42
CA GLY A 691 16.14 20.50 -14.50
C GLY A 691 17.04 20.57 -15.72
N PHE A 692 16.97 21.64 -16.53
CA PHE A 692 17.88 21.93 -17.63
C PHE A 692 18.67 23.22 -17.41
N SER A 693 19.86 23.32 -18.00
CA SER A 693 20.78 24.45 -17.76
C SER A 693 20.50 25.60 -18.73
N ASP A 694 20.28 26.81 -18.20
CA ASP A 694 20.07 28.07 -18.94
C ASP A 694 21.26 28.47 -19.81
N ILE A 695 22.46 28.05 -19.39
CA ILE A 695 23.71 28.41 -20.02
C ILE A 695 24.38 27.21 -20.69
N PRO A 696 25.08 27.40 -21.83
CA PRO A 696 25.80 26.32 -22.49
C PRO A 696 26.93 25.78 -21.59
N ILE A 697 26.83 24.50 -21.22
CA ILE A 697 27.87 23.75 -20.53
C ILE A 697 28.66 22.90 -21.54
N GLU A 698 30.00 22.82 -21.40
CA GLU A 698 30.84 22.01 -22.29
C GLU A 698 30.62 20.51 -22.02
N CYS A 699 29.72 19.91 -22.79
CA CYS A 699 29.34 18.51 -22.62
C CYS A 699 29.92 17.61 -23.71
N GLY A 700 30.63 16.56 -23.31
CA GLY A 700 31.25 15.60 -24.22
C GLY A 700 30.32 14.50 -24.75
N ASN A 701 29.06 14.40 -24.31
CA ASN A 701 28.15 13.27 -24.59
C ASN A 701 26.70 13.70 -24.91
N GLU A 702 25.93 12.80 -25.56
CA GLU A 702 24.55 12.97 -26.08
C GLU A 702 23.45 13.20 -25.03
N ASN A 703 23.75 13.13 -23.72
CA ASN A 703 22.77 13.22 -22.63
C ASN A 703 22.70 14.61 -21.96
N CYS A 704 23.36 15.61 -22.54
CA CYS A 704 23.38 16.97 -22.02
C CYS A 704 22.56 17.84 -22.97
N ILE A 705 21.33 18.15 -22.55
CA ILE A 705 20.34 18.93 -23.28
C ILE A 705 20.33 20.33 -22.65
N MET A 706 20.40 21.38 -23.48
CA MET A 706 20.26 22.76 -23.01
C MET A 706 18.79 23.10 -22.88
N ASP A 707 18.46 23.96 -21.93
CA ASP A 707 17.11 24.46 -21.78
C ASP A 707 16.69 25.29 -23.00
N ASN A 708 15.59 24.90 -23.64
CA ASN A 708 14.98 25.61 -24.76
C ASN A 708 13.99 26.71 -24.31
N CYS A 709 13.71 26.85 -23.00
CA CYS A 709 13.00 28.01 -22.41
C CYS A 709 13.59 28.50 -21.06
N PRO A 710 14.79 29.15 -21.04
CA PRO A 710 15.60 29.58 -19.86
C PRO A 710 14.97 30.51 -18.80
N GLY A 711 13.72 30.34 -18.44
CA GLY A 711 12.93 31.28 -17.64
C GLY A 711 11.45 30.95 -17.61
N ASN A 712 11.03 29.88 -18.29
CA ASN A 712 9.70 29.32 -18.18
C ASN A 712 9.81 27.81 -18.01
N HIS A 713 9.65 27.35 -16.77
CA HIS A 713 9.75 25.95 -16.39
C HIS A 713 9.03 24.98 -17.36
N ASN A 714 9.79 24.20 -18.14
CA ASN A 714 9.29 23.29 -19.17
C ASN A 714 10.11 21.98 -19.24
N PRO A 715 9.98 21.10 -18.24
CA PRO A 715 10.84 19.92 -18.06
C PRO A 715 10.69 18.85 -19.15
N ASP A 716 9.72 18.96 -20.06
CA ASP A 716 9.54 18.07 -21.21
C ASP A 716 10.29 18.54 -22.46
N GLN A 717 10.79 19.78 -22.47
CA GLN A 717 11.62 20.37 -23.52
C GLN A 717 11.02 20.14 -24.92
N LEU A 718 9.68 20.21 -25.01
CA LEU A 718 8.97 20.10 -26.29
C LEU A 718 9.32 21.29 -27.18
N ASP A 719 9.53 21.01 -28.47
CA ASP A 719 9.91 21.95 -29.53
C ASP A 719 9.25 21.42 -30.82
N MET A 720 7.99 21.79 -31.00
CA MET A 720 7.10 21.24 -32.04
C MET A 720 7.59 21.58 -33.46
N ASP A 721 8.11 22.78 -33.68
CA ASP A 721 8.57 23.24 -35.00
C ASP A 721 10.09 23.03 -35.23
N GLY A 722 10.83 22.70 -34.17
CA GLY A 722 12.25 22.37 -34.20
C GLY A 722 13.16 23.60 -34.38
N ASP A 723 12.70 24.80 -34.04
CA ASP A 723 13.48 26.04 -34.16
C ASP A 723 14.50 26.22 -33.02
N GLY A 724 14.39 25.39 -31.97
CA GLY A 724 15.25 25.39 -30.80
C GLY A 724 14.73 26.24 -29.64
N LYS A 725 13.53 26.79 -29.72
CA LYS A 725 12.76 27.30 -28.57
C LYS A 725 11.71 26.29 -28.15
N GLY A 726 11.41 26.26 -26.86
CA GLY A 726 10.37 25.36 -26.37
C GLY A 726 8.96 25.88 -26.60
N ASP A 727 8.00 24.96 -26.72
CA ASP A 727 6.58 25.25 -26.99
C ASP A 727 5.99 26.27 -26.01
N VAL A 728 6.46 26.27 -24.75
CA VAL A 728 6.00 27.16 -23.66
C VAL A 728 6.44 28.60 -23.85
N CYS A 729 7.61 28.83 -24.46
CA CYS A 729 8.18 30.15 -24.69
C CYS A 729 8.18 30.57 -26.16
N ASP A 730 7.54 29.77 -27.03
CA ASP A 730 7.28 30.14 -28.41
C ASP A 730 5.97 30.93 -28.54
N GLU A 731 6.00 31.97 -29.38
CA GLU A 731 4.81 32.74 -29.75
C GLU A 731 4.07 32.14 -30.97
N ASP A 732 4.70 31.19 -31.67
CA ASP A 732 4.24 30.48 -32.88
C ASP A 732 4.68 29.01 -32.78
N THR A 733 4.00 28.23 -31.94
CA THR A 733 4.48 26.91 -31.48
C THR A 733 4.62 25.90 -32.61
N ASP A 734 3.80 25.98 -33.65
CA ASP A 734 3.84 25.04 -34.77
C ASP A 734 4.58 25.56 -36.02
N GLY A 735 5.06 26.81 -35.95
CA GLY A 735 5.90 27.44 -36.98
C GLY A 735 5.17 27.66 -38.32
N ASP A 736 3.84 27.75 -38.31
CA ASP A 736 3.04 27.93 -39.50
C ASP A 736 2.98 29.40 -39.98
N GLY A 737 3.42 30.33 -39.12
CA GLY A 737 3.47 31.77 -39.36
C GLY A 737 2.29 32.55 -38.78
N VAL A 738 1.41 31.92 -38.02
CA VAL A 738 0.29 32.52 -37.28
C VAL A 738 0.56 32.40 -35.78
N LEU A 739 0.57 33.54 -35.08
CA LEU A 739 0.84 33.53 -33.65
C LEU A 739 -0.25 32.77 -32.88
N ASN A 740 0.15 32.05 -31.82
CA ASN A 740 -0.70 31.22 -30.95
C ASN A 740 -1.98 31.93 -30.48
N ASP A 741 -1.93 33.25 -30.22
CA ASP A 741 -3.08 34.04 -29.75
C ASP A 741 -4.15 34.29 -30.84
N LYS A 742 -3.83 34.01 -32.10
CA LYS A 742 -4.67 34.20 -33.30
C LYS A 742 -4.83 32.93 -34.11
N ASP A 743 -4.13 31.87 -33.73
CA ASP A 743 -4.12 30.59 -34.40
C ASP A 743 -5.30 29.74 -33.92
N ASN A 744 -6.10 29.25 -34.86
CA ASN A 744 -7.18 28.32 -34.58
C ASN A 744 -6.72 26.85 -34.52
N CYS A 745 -5.45 26.56 -34.81
CA CYS A 745 -4.78 25.29 -34.52
C CYS A 745 -3.34 25.48 -33.96
N PRO A 746 -3.17 26.01 -32.73
CA PRO A 746 -1.86 26.42 -32.18
C PRO A 746 -0.75 25.35 -32.08
N LEU A 747 -1.03 24.09 -32.40
CA LEU A 747 -0.10 22.96 -32.32
C LEU A 747 0.00 22.18 -33.64
N ASN A 748 -0.72 22.62 -34.69
CA ASN A 748 -0.94 21.86 -35.91
C ASN A 748 -0.91 22.79 -37.14
N PRO A 749 0.19 22.80 -37.92
CA PRO A 749 0.43 23.86 -38.89
C PRO A 749 -0.70 24.02 -39.90
N ASN A 750 -1.38 25.15 -39.88
CA ASN A 750 -2.48 25.50 -40.76
C ASN A 750 -2.48 26.99 -41.18
N PRO A 751 -1.51 27.42 -42.03
CA PRO A 751 -1.30 28.85 -42.31
C PRO A 751 -2.49 29.58 -42.97
N ASP A 752 -3.49 28.83 -43.46
CA ASP A 752 -4.71 29.34 -44.08
C ASP A 752 -5.88 29.53 -43.11
N GLN A 753 -5.75 29.06 -41.86
CA GLN A 753 -6.68 29.30 -40.74
C GLN A 753 -8.13 28.97 -41.10
N ILE A 754 -8.33 27.91 -41.88
CA ILE A 754 -9.65 27.48 -42.33
C ILE A 754 -10.45 26.99 -41.10
N ASP A 755 -11.62 27.60 -40.86
CA ASP A 755 -12.61 27.18 -39.88
C ASP A 755 -13.94 26.96 -40.64
N SER A 756 -14.30 25.69 -40.83
CA SER A 756 -15.38 25.27 -41.74
C SER A 756 -16.78 25.37 -41.13
N ASP A 757 -16.91 25.30 -39.80
CA ASP A 757 -18.18 25.32 -39.10
C ASP A 757 -18.36 26.53 -38.15
N GLY A 758 -17.31 27.32 -37.97
CA GLY A 758 -17.33 28.63 -37.33
C GLY A 758 -17.27 28.56 -35.80
N ASP A 759 -16.74 27.49 -35.24
CA ASP A 759 -16.71 27.25 -33.80
C ASP A 759 -15.45 27.82 -33.11
N GLY A 760 -14.47 28.25 -33.90
CA GLY A 760 -13.21 28.82 -33.43
C GLY A 760 -12.02 27.85 -33.41
N VAL A 761 -12.22 26.58 -33.77
CA VAL A 761 -11.16 25.57 -33.96
C VAL A 761 -10.90 25.39 -35.46
N GLY A 762 -9.64 25.30 -35.86
CA GLY A 762 -9.28 25.16 -37.26
C GLY A 762 -9.56 23.76 -37.79
N SER A 763 -10.03 23.68 -39.04
CA SER A 763 -10.39 22.42 -39.70
C SER A 763 -9.26 21.39 -39.81
N MET A 764 -8.00 21.79 -39.59
CA MET A 764 -6.85 20.88 -39.56
C MET A 764 -6.70 20.14 -38.22
N CYS A 765 -7.18 20.73 -37.12
CA CYS A 765 -7.12 20.19 -35.77
C CYS A 765 -8.50 19.92 -35.15
N ASP A 766 -9.57 20.09 -35.95
CA ASP A 766 -10.94 19.89 -35.52
C ASP A 766 -11.41 18.44 -35.70
N ASN A 767 -11.73 17.77 -34.59
CA ASN A 767 -12.25 16.41 -34.56
C ASN A 767 -13.73 16.30 -35.00
N CYS A 768 -14.36 17.43 -35.32
CA CYS A 768 -15.69 17.53 -35.89
C CYS A 768 -15.83 18.68 -36.91
N VAL A 769 -14.98 18.71 -37.95
CA VAL A 769 -14.86 19.66 -39.10
C VAL A 769 -16.14 20.33 -39.65
N SER A 770 -17.33 19.78 -39.40
CA SER A 770 -18.61 20.31 -39.89
C SER A 770 -19.68 20.51 -38.82
N THR A 771 -19.37 20.29 -37.54
CA THR A 771 -20.31 20.35 -36.41
C THR A 771 -19.68 21.09 -35.23
N PRO A 772 -20.14 22.32 -34.92
CA PRO A 772 -19.48 23.18 -33.95
C PRO A 772 -19.31 22.53 -32.57
N ASN A 773 -18.07 22.41 -32.11
CA ASN A 773 -17.65 21.86 -30.82
C ASN A 773 -16.33 22.49 -30.34
N PRO A 774 -16.38 23.74 -29.83
CA PRO A 774 -15.17 24.45 -29.41
C PRO A 774 -14.35 23.75 -28.30
N ASP A 775 -14.95 22.80 -27.59
CA ASP A 775 -14.31 22.02 -26.52
C ASP A 775 -13.60 20.75 -27.02
N GLN A 776 -13.76 20.39 -28.30
CA GLN A 776 -13.13 19.24 -28.96
C GLN A 776 -13.29 17.93 -28.15
N ALA A 777 -14.39 17.80 -27.40
CA ALA A 777 -14.61 16.68 -26.49
C ALA A 777 -14.67 15.34 -27.25
N ASN A 778 -13.95 14.35 -26.71
CA ASN A 778 -13.86 13.01 -27.27
C ASN A 778 -13.78 12.00 -26.11
N SER A 779 -14.90 11.34 -25.82
CA SER A 779 -15.06 10.47 -24.66
C SER A 779 -14.56 9.04 -24.89
N ASP A 780 -14.35 8.63 -26.14
CA ASP A 780 -13.99 7.27 -26.52
C ASP A 780 -12.66 7.15 -27.30
N ASP A 781 -11.91 8.25 -27.39
CA ASP A 781 -10.61 8.40 -28.07
C ASP A 781 -10.64 7.96 -29.56
N THR A 782 -11.80 8.05 -30.23
CA THR A 782 -11.89 7.80 -31.68
C THR A 782 -11.43 9.01 -32.49
N GLU A 783 -11.31 8.90 -33.82
CA GLU A 783 -10.92 10.05 -34.66
C GLU A 783 -12.02 11.12 -34.75
N ALA A 784 -13.27 10.79 -34.37
CA ALA A 784 -14.42 11.69 -34.39
C ALA A 784 -14.75 12.19 -32.97
N GLY A 785 -15.16 13.44 -32.83
CA GLY A 785 -15.58 14.02 -31.55
C GLY A 785 -17.05 13.74 -31.17
N ASP A 786 -17.35 13.82 -29.88
CA ASP A 786 -18.65 13.54 -29.28
C ASP A 786 -19.79 14.35 -29.94
N ALA A 787 -19.50 15.54 -30.46
CA ALA A 787 -20.49 16.44 -31.04
C ALA A 787 -20.99 15.96 -32.41
N CYS A 788 -20.10 15.59 -33.32
CA CYS A 788 -20.44 15.09 -34.64
C CYS A 788 -20.99 13.66 -34.58
N GLU A 789 -20.56 12.85 -33.61
CA GLU A 789 -21.18 11.55 -33.32
C GLU A 789 -22.64 11.70 -32.87
N ARG A 790 -22.92 12.57 -31.89
CA ARG A 790 -24.30 12.86 -31.46
C ARG A 790 -25.13 13.47 -32.58
N ALA A 791 -24.56 14.36 -33.39
CA ALA A 791 -25.24 14.92 -34.54
C ALA A 791 -25.61 13.83 -35.56
N LEU A 792 -24.71 12.88 -35.79
CA LEU A 792 -24.93 11.71 -36.65
C LEU A 792 -26.03 10.81 -36.08
N GLU A 793 -26.02 10.51 -34.78
CA GLU A 793 -27.08 9.74 -34.11
C GLU A 793 -28.46 10.38 -34.27
N GLN A 794 -28.57 11.71 -34.16
CA GLN A 794 -29.84 12.42 -34.35
C GLN A 794 -30.35 12.33 -35.79
N VAL A 795 -29.44 12.32 -36.77
CA VAL A 795 -29.79 12.12 -38.19
C VAL A 795 -30.27 10.69 -38.43
N ILE A 796 -29.60 9.68 -37.86
CA ILE A 796 -30.03 8.27 -37.91
C ILE A 796 -31.42 8.10 -37.29
N ALA A 797 -31.62 8.63 -36.08
CA ALA A 797 -32.90 8.54 -35.39
C ALA A 797 -34.03 9.17 -36.21
N LYS A 798 -33.80 10.29 -36.91
CA LYS A 798 -34.81 10.89 -37.80
C LYS A 798 -35.12 10.01 -39.02
N LEU A 799 -34.12 9.35 -39.58
CA LEU A 799 -34.28 8.46 -40.75
C LEU A 799 -34.99 7.15 -40.38
N CYS A 800 -34.77 6.64 -39.16
CA CYS A 800 -35.37 5.41 -38.65
C CYS A 800 -36.64 5.65 -37.80
N GLU A 801 -37.47 6.64 -38.16
CA GLU A 801 -38.77 6.95 -37.51
C GLU A 801 -38.70 7.23 -35.98
N GLY A 802 -37.58 7.76 -35.49
CA GLY A 802 -37.35 8.09 -34.09
C GLY A 802 -36.68 6.98 -33.27
N LEU A 803 -36.21 5.91 -33.92
CA LEU A 803 -35.50 4.80 -33.28
C LEU A 803 -33.98 4.91 -33.52
N PRO A 804 -33.13 4.83 -32.48
CA PRO A 804 -31.67 4.91 -32.60
C PRO A 804 -31.07 3.53 -32.95
N ASP A 805 -31.48 2.90 -34.05
CA ASP A 805 -31.06 1.53 -34.41
C ASP A 805 -30.85 1.39 -35.93
N GLY A 806 -29.83 2.06 -36.45
CA GLY A 806 -29.45 2.05 -37.87
C GLY A 806 -27.97 1.78 -38.07
N ASP A 807 -27.63 0.71 -38.79
CA ASP A 807 -26.24 0.39 -39.16
C ASP A 807 -25.86 1.03 -40.50
N PHE A 808 -24.66 1.61 -40.53
CA PHE A 808 -24.08 2.18 -41.75
C PHE A 808 -23.56 1.11 -42.71
N ARG A 809 -23.90 1.23 -44.00
CA ARG A 809 -23.38 0.37 -45.06
C ARG A 809 -22.94 1.22 -46.26
N PRO A 810 -21.71 1.03 -46.78
CA PRO A 810 -21.27 1.72 -47.99
C PRO A 810 -22.06 1.23 -49.20
N HIS A 811 -22.53 2.14 -50.06
CA HIS A 811 -23.21 1.78 -51.29
C HIS A 811 -22.19 1.26 -52.32
N PRO A 812 -22.37 0.06 -52.87
CA PRO A 812 -21.31 -0.64 -53.63
C PRO A 812 -20.93 -0.03 -54.98
N TYR A 813 -21.55 1.09 -55.42
CA TYR A 813 -21.38 1.59 -56.80
C TYR A 813 -21.28 3.11 -56.98
N ASP A 814 -21.54 3.97 -55.99
CA ASP A 814 -21.63 5.43 -56.24
C ASP A 814 -21.21 6.37 -55.10
N CYS A 815 -20.42 5.90 -54.12
CA CYS A 815 -20.00 6.69 -52.94
C CYS A 815 -21.15 7.28 -52.10
N SER A 816 -22.38 6.84 -52.31
CA SER A 816 -23.47 7.11 -51.36
C SER A 816 -23.42 6.11 -50.20
N MET A 817 -24.15 6.41 -49.13
CA MET A 817 -24.25 5.54 -47.96
C MET A 817 -25.73 5.25 -47.68
N PHE A 818 -26.05 4.01 -47.30
CA PHE A 818 -27.39 3.63 -46.86
C PHE A 818 -27.38 3.22 -45.39
N VAL A 819 -28.40 3.70 -44.67
CA VAL A 819 -28.67 3.39 -43.27
C VAL A 819 -29.69 2.27 -43.24
N GLN A 820 -29.30 1.12 -42.70
CA GLN A 820 -30.17 -0.04 -42.54
C GLN A 820 -30.87 0.02 -41.19
N CYS A 821 -32.14 0.45 -41.16
CA CYS A 821 -32.92 0.57 -39.94
C CYS A 821 -33.49 -0.79 -39.52
N HIS A 822 -32.85 -1.48 -38.59
CA HIS A 822 -33.17 -2.87 -38.23
C HIS A 822 -34.59 -3.04 -37.70
N GLN A 823 -35.04 -2.11 -36.84
CA GLN A 823 -36.36 -2.16 -36.22
C GLN A 823 -37.48 -1.57 -37.10
N ALA A 824 -37.16 -0.60 -37.95
CA ALA A 824 -38.14 0.04 -38.83
C ALA A 824 -38.39 -0.73 -40.14
N GLY A 825 -37.57 -1.75 -40.44
CA GLY A 825 -37.79 -2.69 -41.53
C GLY A 825 -37.64 -2.10 -42.94
N HIS A 826 -36.96 -0.97 -43.07
CA HIS A 826 -36.65 -0.32 -44.35
C HIS A 826 -35.25 0.29 -44.32
N ASP A 827 -34.64 0.41 -45.50
CA ASP A 827 -33.34 1.07 -45.67
C ASP A 827 -33.58 2.52 -46.12
N ALA A 828 -32.82 3.46 -45.57
CA ALA A 828 -32.87 4.88 -45.92
C ALA A 828 -31.55 5.33 -46.59
N VAL A 829 -31.64 6.19 -47.61
CA VAL A 829 -30.45 6.72 -48.30
C VAL A 829 -30.06 8.06 -47.67
N LEU A 830 -28.84 8.14 -47.12
CA LEU A 830 -28.29 9.42 -46.65
C LEU A 830 -27.66 10.14 -47.85
N ASN A 831 -28.18 11.33 -48.18
CA ASN A 831 -27.56 12.22 -49.16
C ASN A 831 -26.75 13.28 -48.42
N CYS A 832 -25.44 13.30 -48.63
CA CYS A 832 -24.59 14.35 -48.08
C CYS A 832 -24.98 15.74 -48.63
N PRO A 833 -24.80 16.82 -47.85
CA PRO A 833 -25.00 18.18 -48.30
C PRO A 833 -24.21 18.51 -49.58
N SER A 834 -24.74 19.42 -50.42
CA SER A 834 -24.11 19.78 -51.69
C SER A 834 -22.67 20.29 -51.49
N GLY A 835 -21.68 19.60 -52.05
CA GLY A 835 -20.25 19.91 -51.91
C GLY A 835 -19.47 18.94 -51.01
N THR A 836 -20.15 18.02 -50.32
CA THR A 836 -19.53 17.02 -49.44
C THR A 836 -19.75 15.59 -49.97
N ARG A 837 -18.92 14.64 -49.54
CA ARG A 837 -19.07 13.19 -49.80
C ARG A 837 -18.86 12.41 -48.52
N TRP A 838 -19.48 11.23 -48.44
CA TRP A 838 -19.30 10.35 -47.30
C TRP A 838 -17.84 9.88 -47.22
N SER A 839 -17.19 10.13 -46.08
CA SER A 839 -15.88 9.57 -45.75
C SER A 839 -16.08 8.31 -44.92
N GLN A 840 -15.38 7.25 -45.30
CA GLN A 840 -15.42 5.99 -44.59
C GLN A 840 -14.46 5.97 -43.39
N ASP A 841 -13.45 6.84 -43.40
CA ASP A 841 -12.40 6.92 -42.39
C ASP A 841 -12.92 7.64 -41.13
N ILE A 842 -13.57 8.79 -41.31
CA ILE A 842 -14.15 9.59 -40.21
C ILE A 842 -15.66 9.40 -40.02
N LEU A 843 -16.25 8.41 -40.70
CA LEU A 843 -17.67 8.02 -40.60
C LEU A 843 -18.69 9.19 -40.68
N THR A 844 -18.40 10.22 -41.48
CA THR A 844 -19.29 11.39 -41.67
C THR A 844 -19.21 11.97 -43.09
N CYS A 845 -20.08 12.94 -43.41
CA CYS A 845 -20.02 13.69 -44.67
C CYS A 845 -18.90 14.76 -44.60
N ALA A 846 -17.85 14.59 -45.39
CA ALA A 846 -16.66 15.45 -45.42
C ALA A 846 -16.54 16.24 -46.74
N SER A 847 -15.72 17.29 -46.76
CA SER A 847 -15.42 18.03 -48.00
C SER A 847 -14.78 17.11 -49.06
N SER A 848 -14.95 17.42 -50.35
CA SER A 848 -14.50 16.56 -51.45
C SER A 848 -13.00 16.29 -51.50
N ASP A 849 -12.21 17.06 -50.76
CA ASP A 849 -10.75 17.10 -50.87
C ASP A 849 -10.08 16.08 -49.94
N VAL A 850 -10.86 15.44 -49.07
CA VAL A 850 -10.42 14.43 -48.07
C VAL A 850 -10.86 13.01 -48.44
N VAL A 851 -11.71 12.82 -49.47
CA VAL A 851 -12.37 11.53 -49.72
C VAL A 851 -11.70 10.73 -50.84
N THR A 852 -11.07 9.59 -50.50
CA THR A 852 -10.79 8.51 -51.47
C THR A 852 -11.84 7.41 -51.35
N CYS A 853 -12.68 7.23 -52.38
CA CYS A 853 -13.50 6.02 -52.52
C CYS A 853 -12.71 5.01 -53.35
N ASN A 854 -12.42 3.82 -52.82
CA ASN A 854 -11.94 2.68 -53.60
C ASN A 854 -13.01 1.60 -53.70
#